data_AF-A0A4Q6AS91-F1
#
_entry.id   AF-A0A4Q6AS91-F1
#
_cell.length_a   1.000
_cell.length_b   1.000
_cell.length_c   1.000
_cell.angle_alpha   90.00
_cell.angle_beta   90.00
_cell.angle_gamma   90.00
#
_symmetry.space_group_name_H-M   'P 1'
#
loop_
_entity.id
_entity.type
_entity.pdbx_description
1 polymer ?
#
loop_
_entity_poly.entity_id
_entity_poly.type
_entity_poly.pdbx_seq_one_letter_code
_entity_poly.pdbx_strand_id
1 'polypeptide(L)'
;MPNFAAPWELEVHAVGGSVYHVKVNGQLIVVEYVSWGNEIIVQVGGSKYQMQIVQRANALQCELEGIPYMLPFDTGGMITAPSPSVVLTVNSHEGQKVKKGELLLTLEAMKMEMAVSAPEDGTVMRINVKAGEQVSAGQALVDFETVSQTQGKEDGDKTKAAAIDFSALAAHQKSKDSNAIAQQWAVLERNFYAAFTGFDFKKPAADLLAALDKFVQHHPGYRKEAANLVVKASMAFITVQKLFQSKERDVENTQSTDAHEYLMHYLLRRDDREKGLPPVFLEHLKEAIKLYPWADEKNYDLTTKALFHLYKASANTKATADLLRLSLLFLQTLFPSANEFGEPAEFTALLDQVIQVGHLSPSLVDAAVFARYDLVDRLHQEDLQKERQGQLAQVLSPVLSGGKADEVLKQEVIESGHQIVTYLVSLYDRSSPQAASILEIMAKRFNRDREIESSKLIESKGNLLYEVCSKQDGKVVKSYISILTEAEYFESLSWLQSVIKKDGDEFVECLLWVRRGTLADVAYVEQLAKNPLKVDLCSLGVVSTDAYVYHSFHYQNGNWEEDKRRQSFSSLRYRELHIERLENFNLELLYNSRHVHVMKLEAKTNAKDQRLFAFIEVPEPKFELNENQEIEAISQFEFSIQEAAKVLREQQARHKRSYFWNRIVAHLGHAHPLRIEQVGQYPERLIPLIQGLGLEKLVLYTRVLTKANKAVDTEVLVEDLSTHYTVRGRVPSPEVLAPLDPYTSKVVNALRLGSPYPYEVIGMLTKSDNKKFPNGRFTEYDIEVNAKGEQKTISVEGRAHGLNSSNVVFGRIVNETEDGQIFERILVLGDPTRDLGSLAEGECRRVMAALDMAEAEKLPMEWIPVSSGAAIDMNTGTENLDWTARVLRRLIEYTQQGGEINIIVAGINVGAQAYWNAEATMLMHTKGVLIMTETGAMVLTGKRALDFSGSVSAEDNIGIGGVERIMAPNGQAQFRARDISEAYQLLFRHYRFTSISSRRPYGTKLATLLALDA
;
A
#
# COMPACT_ATOMS: atom_id res chain seq x y z
N MET A 1 -44.95 29.34 34.61
CA MET A 1 -44.06 28.58 33.70
C MET A 1 -42.82 28.22 34.48
N PRO A 2 -42.33 26.97 34.47
CA PRO A 2 -41.04 26.68 35.09
C PRO A 2 -39.95 27.35 34.26
N ASN A 3 -39.22 28.30 34.87
CA ASN A 3 -38.03 28.91 34.28
C ASN A 3 -36.97 27.83 34.11
N PHE A 4 -36.57 27.54 32.86
CA PHE A 4 -35.46 26.64 32.58
C PHE A 4 -34.15 27.31 33.00
N ALA A 5 -33.50 26.75 34.03
CA ALA A 5 -32.21 27.22 34.54
C ALA A 5 -31.06 26.47 33.86
N ALA A 6 -30.05 27.23 33.39
CA ALA A 6 -28.80 26.80 32.74
C ALA A 6 -28.96 25.99 31.43
N PRO A 7 -28.14 26.27 30.39
CA PRO A 7 -28.18 25.51 29.14
C PRO A 7 -27.74 24.06 29.37
N TRP A 8 -28.48 23.10 28.83
CA TRP A 8 -28.09 21.69 28.83
C TRP A 8 -27.16 21.40 27.66
N GLU A 9 -26.01 20.79 27.95
CA GLU A 9 -25.13 20.27 26.91
C GLU A 9 -25.60 18.85 26.52
N LEU A 10 -26.08 18.72 25.28
CA LEU A 10 -26.62 17.48 24.72
C LEU A 10 -25.77 17.05 23.52
N GLU A 11 -25.30 15.80 23.55
CA GLU A 11 -24.67 15.13 22.39
C GLU A 11 -25.60 14.00 21.95
N VAL A 12 -26.07 14.04 20.70
CA VAL A 12 -27.06 13.08 20.17
C VAL A 12 -26.47 12.36 18.96
N HIS A 13 -26.39 11.02 19.02
CA HIS A 13 -25.94 10.19 17.92
C HIS A 13 -27.04 9.25 17.46
N ALA A 14 -27.39 9.26 16.17
CA ALA A 14 -28.21 8.21 15.57
C ALA A 14 -27.35 6.97 15.34
N VAL A 15 -27.65 5.86 15.98
CA VAL A 15 -26.77 4.66 16.01
C VAL A 15 -27.42 3.39 15.41
N GLY A 16 -28.65 3.51 14.90
CA GLY A 16 -29.29 2.44 14.14
C GLY A 16 -30.81 2.54 14.11
N GLY A 17 -31.40 2.65 12.92
CA GLY A 17 -32.85 2.67 12.71
C GLY A 17 -33.52 3.78 13.54
N SER A 18 -34.34 3.37 14.51
CA SER A 18 -35.04 4.25 15.47
C SER A 18 -34.22 4.60 16.71
N VAL A 19 -33.00 4.10 16.88
CA VAL A 19 -32.25 4.20 18.14
C VAL A 19 -31.18 5.29 18.12
N TYR A 20 -31.18 6.07 19.21
CA TYR A 20 -30.30 7.19 19.47
C TYR A 20 -29.58 7.02 20.80
N HIS A 21 -28.32 7.42 20.82
CA HIS A 21 -27.51 7.52 22.02
C HIS A 21 -27.38 9.00 22.38
N VAL A 22 -28.00 9.39 23.49
CA VAL A 22 -28.05 10.78 23.96
C VAL A 22 -27.20 10.91 25.21
N LYS A 23 -26.19 11.78 25.18
CA LYS A 23 -25.36 12.07 26.33
C LYS A 23 -25.76 13.41 26.92
N VAL A 24 -26.11 13.40 28.21
CA VAL A 24 -26.55 14.57 28.98
C VAL A 24 -25.63 14.73 30.17
N ASN A 25 -24.89 15.84 30.27
CA ASN A 25 -23.95 16.10 31.38
C ASN A 25 -23.00 14.91 31.69
N GLY A 26 -22.57 14.18 30.66
CA GLY A 26 -21.69 13.01 30.80
C GLY A 26 -22.40 11.65 30.93
N GLN A 27 -23.71 11.61 31.22
CA GLN A 27 -24.50 10.38 31.35
C GLN A 27 -25.08 9.96 30.00
N LEU A 28 -24.95 8.67 29.64
CA LEU A 28 -25.50 8.12 28.40
C LEU A 28 -26.91 7.58 28.62
N ILE A 29 -27.84 7.99 27.75
CA ILE A 29 -29.23 7.57 27.72
C ILE A 29 -29.50 6.94 26.35
N VAL A 30 -30.10 5.75 26.34
CA VAL A 30 -30.56 5.09 25.12
C VAL A 30 -32.01 5.49 24.88
N VAL A 31 -32.26 6.08 23.71
CA VAL A 31 -33.57 6.60 23.32
C VAL A 31 -33.99 5.93 22.02
N GLU A 32 -35.20 5.39 21.97
CA GLU A 32 -35.81 4.99 20.70
C GLU A 32 -36.81 6.07 20.28
N TYR A 33 -36.70 6.52 19.03
CA TYR A 33 -37.48 7.59 18.44
C TYR A 33 -38.09 7.11 17.13
N VAL A 34 -39.41 7.20 17.02
CA VAL A 34 -40.17 6.89 15.81
C VAL A 34 -41.11 8.06 15.53
N SER A 35 -41.16 8.51 14.27
CA SER A 35 -42.04 9.60 13.84
C SER A 35 -42.95 9.13 12.71
N TRP A 36 -44.23 9.47 12.83
CA TRP A 36 -45.28 9.25 11.84
C TRP A 36 -46.07 10.55 11.62
N GLY A 37 -45.69 11.31 10.60
CA GLY A 37 -46.27 12.64 10.36
C GLY A 37 -45.97 13.60 11.52
N ASN A 38 -47.00 14.08 12.20
CA ASN A 38 -46.87 15.00 13.34
C ASN A 38 -46.79 14.28 14.70
N GLU A 39 -47.03 12.96 14.73
CA GLU A 39 -46.93 12.17 15.96
C GLU A 39 -45.54 11.56 16.09
N ILE A 40 -44.97 11.71 17.28
CA ILE A 40 -43.67 11.21 17.65
C ILE A 40 -43.85 10.28 18.84
N ILE A 41 -43.20 9.13 18.77
CA ILE A 41 -43.11 8.19 19.87
C ILE A 41 -41.66 8.14 20.32
N VAL A 42 -41.44 8.41 21.60
CA VAL A 42 -40.13 8.30 22.25
C VAL A 42 -40.21 7.23 23.33
N GLN A 43 -39.32 6.26 23.29
CA GLN A 43 -39.16 5.28 24.34
C GLN A 43 -37.81 5.47 25.02
N VAL A 44 -37.84 5.66 26.35
CA VAL A 44 -36.65 5.90 27.18
C VAL A 44 -36.90 5.33 28.58
N GLY A 45 -35.88 4.71 29.18
CA GLY A 45 -36.00 4.13 30.53
C GLY A 45 -37.10 3.07 30.67
N GLY A 46 -37.43 2.36 29.59
CA GLY A 46 -38.52 1.36 29.56
C GLY A 46 -39.94 1.94 29.46
N SER A 47 -40.09 3.27 29.43
CA SER A 47 -41.37 3.97 29.28
C SER A 47 -41.53 4.52 27.87
N LYS A 48 -42.76 4.53 27.37
CA LYS A 48 -43.13 5.06 26.05
C LYS A 48 -43.91 6.35 26.22
N TYR A 49 -43.53 7.37 25.45
CA TYR A 49 -44.11 8.70 25.47
C TYR A 49 -44.54 9.12 24.06
N GLN A 50 -45.74 9.68 23.94
CA GLN A 50 -46.28 10.29 22.74
C GLN A 50 -46.08 11.80 22.79
N MET A 51 -45.55 12.34 21.71
CA MET A 51 -45.15 13.73 21.55
C MET A 51 -45.62 14.29 20.21
N GLN A 52 -45.95 15.58 20.17
CA GLN A 52 -46.10 16.36 18.94
C GLN A 52 -45.22 17.60 19.03
N ILE A 53 -44.49 17.93 17.96
CA ILE A 53 -43.62 19.12 17.92
C ILE A 53 -44.09 20.06 16.82
N VAL A 54 -44.27 21.33 17.17
CA VAL A 54 -44.58 22.42 16.24
C VAL A 54 -43.52 23.50 16.38
N GLN A 55 -42.79 23.77 15.30
CA GLN A 55 -41.80 24.84 15.26
C GLN A 55 -42.50 26.21 15.23
N ARG A 56 -42.10 27.11 16.13
CA ARG A 56 -42.49 28.53 16.17
C ARG A 56 -41.23 29.40 15.99
N ALA A 57 -41.40 30.69 15.73
CA ALA A 57 -40.31 31.59 15.30
C ALA A 57 -39.07 31.57 16.23
N ASN A 58 -39.26 31.58 17.54
CA ASN A 58 -38.18 31.61 18.55
C ASN A 58 -38.32 30.53 19.64
N ALA A 59 -39.16 29.52 19.39
CA ALA A 59 -39.40 28.45 20.35
C ALA A 59 -39.89 27.18 19.64
N LEU A 60 -39.63 26.03 20.26
CA LEU A 60 -40.27 24.77 19.91
C LEU A 60 -41.46 24.55 20.84
N GLN A 61 -42.66 24.43 20.27
CA GLN A 61 -43.85 24.01 21.02
C GLN A 61 -43.89 22.49 20.97
N CYS A 62 -43.72 21.82 22.12
CA CYS A 62 -43.73 20.37 22.25
C CYS A 62 -44.91 19.95 23.12
N GLU A 63 -45.88 19.23 22.59
CA GLU A 63 -46.94 18.62 23.37
C GLU A 63 -46.55 17.18 23.72
N LEU A 64 -46.44 16.86 25.00
CA LEU A 64 -46.06 15.53 25.51
C LEU A 64 -47.24 14.98 26.31
N GLU A 65 -47.80 13.85 25.90
CA GLU A 65 -48.97 13.21 26.56
C GLU A 65 -50.15 14.17 26.77
N GLY A 66 -50.40 15.06 25.80
CA GLY A 66 -51.47 16.08 25.87
C GLY A 66 -51.12 17.32 26.67
N ILE A 67 -49.88 17.45 27.17
CA ILE A 67 -49.41 18.60 27.94
C ILE A 67 -48.48 19.45 27.07
N PRO A 68 -48.84 20.71 26.76
CA PRO A 68 -47.99 21.59 25.96
C PRO A 68 -46.84 22.19 26.77
N TYR A 69 -45.63 22.05 26.24
CA TYR A 69 -44.38 22.66 26.70
C TYR A 69 -43.87 23.64 25.64
N MET A 70 -43.29 24.75 26.08
CA MET A 70 -42.61 25.72 25.21
C MET A 70 -41.12 25.72 25.53
N LEU A 71 -40.30 25.37 24.54
CA LEU A 71 -38.83 25.35 24.63
C LEU A 71 -38.29 26.55 23.83
N PRO A 72 -38.07 27.71 24.46
CA PRO A 72 -37.35 28.81 23.82
C PRO A 72 -35.90 28.39 23.56
N PHE A 73 -35.34 28.73 22.40
CA PHE A 73 -33.91 28.55 22.13
C PHE A 73 -33.26 29.92 21.90
N ASP A 74 -32.23 30.23 22.70
CA ASP A 74 -31.42 31.44 22.59
C ASP A 74 -30.15 31.10 21.77
N THR A 75 -29.76 31.94 20.82
CA THR A 75 -28.49 31.77 20.08
C THR A 75 -27.27 32.14 20.94
N GLY A 76 -27.48 32.54 22.20
CA GLY A 76 -26.44 32.73 23.20
C GLY A 76 -25.54 33.93 22.92
N GLY A 77 -25.93 34.79 21.98
CA GLY A 77 -25.15 35.97 21.63
C GLY A 77 -23.86 35.68 20.88
N MET A 78 -23.62 34.46 20.38
CA MET A 78 -22.37 34.14 19.70
C MET A 78 -22.56 34.22 18.18
N ILE A 79 -21.84 35.14 17.53
CA ILE A 79 -21.79 35.23 16.07
C ILE A 79 -20.64 34.34 15.61
N THR A 80 -20.96 33.32 14.82
CA THR A 80 -20.00 32.32 14.32
C THR A 80 -19.77 32.47 12.82
N ALA A 81 -18.65 31.96 12.34
CA ALA A 81 -18.36 31.94 10.90
C ALA A 81 -19.31 30.98 10.18
N PRO A 82 -20.01 31.41 9.13
CA PRO A 82 -20.93 30.55 8.38
C PRO A 82 -20.21 29.48 7.54
N SER A 83 -18.95 29.74 7.17
CA SER A 83 -18.11 28.89 6.33
C SER A 83 -16.62 29.15 6.62
N PRO A 84 -15.71 28.25 6.22
CA PRO A 84 -14.27 28.50 6.34
C PRO A 84 -13.89 29.75 5.53
N SER A 85 -13.24 30.71 6.18
CA SER A 85 -13.00 32.04 5.62
C SER A 85 -11.69 32.65 6.13
N VAL A 86 -11.21 33.72 5.52
CA VAL A 86 -10.16 34.59 6.07
C VAL A 86 -10.80 35.89 6.56
N VAL A 87 -10.42 36.38 7.74
CA VAL A 87 -10.90 37.67 8.24
C VAL A 87 -10.18 38.79 7.50
N LEU A 88 -10.86 39.56 6.66
CA LEU A 88 -10.26 40.69 5.95
C LEU A 88 -10.06 41.88 6.88
N THR A 89 -11.15 42.27 7.55
CA THR A 89 -11.17 43.43 8.43
C THR A 89 -12.04 43.14 9.64
N VAL A 90 -11.63 43.67 10.79
CA VAL A 90 -12.47 43.76 11.99
C VAL A 90 -12.92 45.22 12.08
N ASN A 91 -14.23 45.45 11.93
CA ASN A 91 -14.83 46.79 11.81
C ASN A 91 -15.41 47.29 13.15
N SER A 92 -15.60 46.41 14.13
CA SER A 92 -16.05 46.74 15.48
C SER A 92 -14.94 46.61 16.54
N HIS A 93 -15.18 47.10 17.75
CA HIS A 93 -14.32 46.89 18.93
C HIS A 93 -15.13 46.42 20.15
N GLU A 94 -14.44 45.80 21.12
CA GLU A 94 -15.06 45.34 22.37
C GLU A 94 -15.65 46.52 23.15
N GLY A 95 -16.87 46.34 23.68
CA GLY A 95 -17.66 47.37 24.35
C GLY A 95 -18.50 48.26 23.41
N GLN A 96 -18.37 48.12 22.09
CA GLN A 96 -19.10 48.96 21.13
C GLN A 96 -20.61 48.61 21.11
N LYS A 97 -21.46 49.62 21.26
CA LYS A 97 -22.90 49.51 20.99
C LYS A 97 -23.13 49.59 19.48
N VAL A 98 -23.85 48.63 18.94
CA VAL A 98 -24.13 48.51 17.50
C VAL A 98 -25.62 48.31 17.27
N LYS A 99 -26.11 48.76 16.11
CA LYS A 99 -27.49 48.54 15.68
C LYS A 99 -27.61 47.30 14.82
N LYS A 100 -28.81 46.74 14.73
CA LYS A 100 -29.14 45.68 13.78
C LYS A 100 -28.67 46.07 12.37
N GLY A 101 -27.91 45.17 11.73
CA GLY A 101 -27.35 45.34 10.40
C GLY A 101 -26.00 46.07 10.34
N GLU A 102 -25.53 46.66 11.44
CA GLU A 102 -24.23 47.34 11.50
C GLU A 102 -23.08 46.34 11.33
N LEU A 103 -22.08 46.69 10.52
CA LEU A 103 -20.98 45.80 10.13
C LEU A 103 -20.01 45.59 11.29
N LEU A 104 -19.78 44.32 11.64
CA LEU A 104 -18.86 43.94 12.72
C LEU A 104 -17.49 43.54 12.18
N LEU A 105 -17.45 42.75 11.12
CA LEU A 105 -16.25 42.31 10.44
C LEU A 105 -16.58 41.85 9.02
N THR A 106 -15.55 41.76 8.18
CA THR A 106 -15.65 41.26 6.80
C THR A 106 -14.82 39.99 6.67
N LEU A 107 -15.43 38.95 6.12
CA LEU A 107 -14.78 37.68 5.81
C LEU A 107 -14.54 37.59 4.31
N GLU A 108 -13.51 36.87 3.89
CA GLU A 108 -13.31 36.41 2.53
C GLU A 108 -13.49 34.90 2.47
N ALA A 109 -14.44 34.44 1.67
CA ALA A 109 -14.60 33.04 1.32
C ALA A 109 -14.88 32.94 -0.17
N MET A 110 -14.26 31.97 -0.87
CA MET A 110 -14.45 31.80 -2.32
C MET A 110 -14.15 33.08 -3.14
N LYS A 111 -13.18 33.89 -2.70
CA LYS A 111 -12.85 35.23 -3.26
C LYS A 111 -14.01 36.24 -3.23
N MET A 112 -15.00 36.00 -2.38
CA MET A 112 -16.11 36.91 -2.14
C MET A 112 -16.04 37.45 -0.72
N GLU A 113 -16.24 38.77 -0.61
CA GLU A 113 -16.38 39.43 0.68
C GLU A 113 -17.77 39.16 1.25
N MET A 114 -17.82 38.70 2.49
CA MET A 114 -19.04 38.50 3.25
C MET A 114 -19.04 39.44 4.45
N ALA A 115 -20.03 40.32 4.48
CA ALA A 115 -20.28 41.17 5.63
C ALA A 115 -20.87 40.34 6.78
N VAL A 116 -20.23 40.39 7.94
CA VAL A 116 -20.80 39.88 9.19
C VAL A 116 -21.37 41.07 9.96
N SER A 117 -22.70 41.17 9.96
CA SER A 117 -23.44 42.26 10.58
C SER A 117 -24.08 41.86 11.90
N ALA A 118 -24.33 42.84 12.76
CA ALA A 118 -25.04 42.63 14.02
C ALA A 118 -26.48 42.13 13.75
N PRO A 119 -26.91 41.00 14.35
CA PRO A 119 -28.23 40.43 14.09
C PRO A 119 -29.38 41.27 14.66
N GLU A 120 -29.10 42.02 15.74
CA GLU A 120 -30.02 42.90 16.48
C GLU A 120 -29.27 44.08 17.10
N ASP A 121 -29.98 44.97 17.79
CA ASP A 121 -29.37 46.04 18.59
C ASP A 121 -28.71 45.43 19.85
N GLY A 122 -27.46 45.79 20.14
CA GLY A 122 -26.72 45.20 21.24
C GLY A 122 -25.32 45.76 21.45
N THR A 123 -24.55 45.12 22.33
CA THR A 123 -23.17 45.49 22.65
C THR A 123 -22.22 44.35 22.28
N VAL A 124 -21.14 44.67 21.55
CA VAL A 124 -20.05 43.74 21.26
C VAL A 124 -19.29 43.49 22.56
N MET A 125 -19.30 42.26 23.05
CA MET A 125 -18.67 41.89 24.32
C MET A 125 -17.21 41.50 24.14
N ARG A 126 -16.92 40.74 23.08
CA ARG A 126 -15.58 40.22 22.79
C ARG A 126 -15.41 39.96 21.30
N ILE A 127 -14.22 40.23 20.76
CA ILE A 127 -13.87 39.84 19.40
C ILE A 127 -12.84 38.72 19.48
N ASN A 128 -13.19 37.55 18.94
CA ASN A 128 -12.42 36.31 19.13
C ASN A 128 -11.36 36.08 18.04
N VAL A 129 -11.27 36.97 17.05
CA VAL A 129 -10.46 36.81 15.83
C VAL A 129 -9.73 38.10 15.43
N LYS A 130 -8.68 37.98 14.60
CA LYS A 130 -7.89 39.10 14.06
C LYS A 130 -7.94 39.18 12.53
N ALA A 131 -7.70 40.36 11.96
CA ALA A 131 -7.52 40.50 10.51
C ALA A 131 -6.33 39.67 10.01
N GLY A 132 -6.51 39.01 8.86
CA GLY A 132 -5.59 38.01 8.28
C GLY A 132 -5.71 36.61 8.88
N GLU A 133 -6.52 36.40 9.93
CA GLU A 133 -6.71 35.10 10.57
C GLU A 133 -7.64 34.21 9.75
N GLN A 134 -7.29 32.92 9.63
CA GLN A 134 -8.15 31.92 9.01
C GLN A 134 -9.11 31.34 10.05
N VAL A 135 -10.40 31.30 9.72
CA VAL A 135 -11.47 30.82 10.59
C VAL A 135 -12.17 29.60 9.98
N SER A 136 -12.54 28.63 10.82
CA SER A 136 -13.32 27.45 10.42
C SER A 136 -14.82 27.72 10.50
N ALA A 137 -15.64 26.96 9.74
CA ALA A 137 -17.09 27.02 9.89
C ALA A 137 -17.51 26.74 11.35
N GLY A 138 -18.42 27.55 11.88
CA GLY A 138 -18.89 27.48 13.26
C GLY A 138 -17.93 28.07 14.29
N GLN A 139 -16.73 28.53 13.91
CA GLN A 139 -15.81 29.20 14.84
C GLN A 139 -16.42 30.51 15.33
N ALA A 140 -16.36 30.75 16.64
CA ALA A 140 -16.83 31.99 17.25
C ALA A 140 -16.02 33.19 16.75
N LEU A 141 -16.72 34.21 16.25
CA LEU A 141 -16.12 35.43 15.73
C LEU A 141 -16.29 36.59 16.71
N VAL A 142 -17.54 36.80 17.18
CA VAL A 142 -17.90 37.89 18.08
C VAL A 142 -18.88 37.38 19.13
N ASP A 143 -18.61 37.70 20.40
CA ASP A 143 -19.57 37.55 21.48
C ASP A 143 -20.39 38.84 21.60
N PHE A 144 -21.71 38.72 21.68
CA PHE A 144 -22.69 39.78 21.47
C PHE A 144 -23.78 39.73 22.55
N GLU A 145 -24.08 40.84 23.21
CA GLU A 145 -25.18 40.92 24.20
C GLU A 145 -26.32 41.79 23.65
N THR A 146 -27.54 41.23 23.55
CA THR A 146 -28.71 41.95 23.02
C THR A 146 -29.35 42.85 24.07
N VAL A 147 -30.00 43.94 23.64
CA VAL A 147 -30.73 44.85 24.56
C VAL A 147 -31.88 44.13 25.29
N SER A 148 -32.47 43.10 24.68
CA SER A 148 -33.50 42.24 25.30
C SER A 148 -32.96 41.38 26.44
N GLN A 149 -31.69 40.95 26.39
CA GLN A 149 -31.02 40.25 27.49
C GLN A 149 -30.69 41.19 28.67
N THR A 150 -30.53 42.50 28.42
CA THR A 150 -30.28 43.49 29.47
C THR A 150 -31.53 43.78 30.31
N GLN A 151 -32.72 43.81 29.70
CA GLN A 151 -33.99 44.02 30.41
C GLN A 151 -34.49 42.78 31.18
N GLY A 152 -34.16 41.56 30.73
CA GLY A 152 -34.50 40.31 31.44
C GLY A 152 -33.66 40.02 32.68
N LYS A 153 -32.53 40.71 32.88
CA LYS A 153 -31.65 40.53 34.05
C LYS A 153 -32.12 41.30 35.30
N GLU A 154 -32.99 42.30 35.16
CA GLU A 154 -33.45 43.14 36.28
C GLU A 154 -34.72 42.60 36.98
N ASP A 155 -35.49 41.69 36.37
CA ASP A 155 -36.77 41.17 36.93
C ASP A 155 -36.82 39.64 37.17
N GLY A 156 -35.67 38.96 37.16
CA GLY A 156 -35.59 37.51 37.40
C GLY A 156 -35.09 37.16 38.80
N ASP A 157 -36.00 36.98 39.77
CA ASP A 157 -35.68 36.36 41.06
C ASP A 157 -35.00 34.99 40.84
N LYS A 158 -33.74 34.87 41.28
CA LYS A 158 -32.92 33.65 41.14
C LYS A 158 -33.38 32.58 42.13
N THR A 159 -34.54 31.99 41.89
CA THR A 159 -34.82 30.65 42.43
C THR A 159 -33.95 29.66 41.65
N LYS A 160 -32.92 29.09 42.30
CA LYS A 160 -32.16 27.96 41.77
C LYS A 160 -33.14 26.81 41.49
N ALA A 161 -33.54 26.63 40.23
CA ALA A 161 -34.22 25.41 39.82
C ALA A 161 -33.28 24.23 40.11
N ALA A 162 -33.78 23.20 40.77
CA ALA A 162 -33.01 22.01 41.09
C ALA A 162 -32.50 21.36 39.79
N ALA A 163 -31.24 20.94 39.78
CA ALA A 163 -30.69 20.16 38.66
C ALA A 163 -31.54 18.90 38.48
N ILE A 164 -32.08 18.70 37.28
CA ILE A 164 -32.84 17.49 36.94
C ILE A 164 -31.86 16.31 36.94
N ASP A 165 -32.15 15.29 37.74
CA ASP A 165 -31.33 14.09 37.82
C ASP A 165 -31.73 13.09 36.72
N PHE A 166 -30.80 12.84 35.79
CA PHE A 166 -30.97 11.88 34.70
C PHE A 166 -30.49 10.47 35.06
N SER A 167 -30.00 10.24 36.28
CA SER A 167 -29.43 8.96 36.71
C SER A 167 -30.41 7.79 36.56
N ALA A 168 -31.71 8.03 36.73
CA ALA A 168 -32.77 7.03 36.57
C ALA A 168 -32.99 6.60 35.11
N LEU A 169 -32.60 7.44 34.14
CA LEU A 169 -32.70 7.17 32.71
C LEU A 169 -31.35 6.72 32.10
N ALA A 170 -30.27 6.83 32.85
CA ALA A 170 -28.94 6.48 32.39
C ALA A 170 -28.82 4.96 32.16
N ALA A 171 -28.23 4.58 31.03
CA ALA A 171 -27.76 3.23 30.81
C ALA A 171 -26.79 2.87 31.96
N HIS A 172 -27.01 1.73 32.62
CA HIS A 172 -26.30 1.38 33.86
C HIS A 172 -24.79 1.21 33.63
N GLN A 173 -24.00 2.27 33.81
CA GLN A 173 -22.55 2.29 33.48
C GLN A 173 -21.62 1.65 34.54
N LYS A 174 -22.12 1.30 35.74
CA LYS A 174 -21.30 0.82 36.88
C LYS A 174 -21.91 -0.33 37.69
N SER A 175 -22.81 -1.12 37.13
CA SER A 175 -23.39 -2.28 37.83
C SER A 175 -22.60 -3.56 37.55
N LYS A 176 -22.47 -4.44 38.56
CA LYS A 176 -21.89 -5.79 38.42
C LYS A 176 -22.93 -6.85 37.99
N ASP A 177 -24.17 -6.43 37.75
CA ASP A 177 -25.25 -7.31 37.31
C ASP A 177 -25.04 -7.76 35.86
N SER A 178 -25.34 -9.03 35.57
CA SER A 178 -25.17 -9.66 34.24
C SER A 178 -25.97 -8.92 33.16
N ASN A 179 -27.19 -8.48 33.50
CA ASN A 179 -28.05 -7.73 32.58
C ASN A 179 -27.47 -6.34 32.24
N ALA A 180 -26.83 -5.67 33.21
CA ALA A 180 -26.19 -4.38 32.97
C ALA A 180 -24.95 -4.51 32.08
N ILE A 181 -24.16 -5.57 32.24
CA ILE A 181 -23.00 -5.86 31.38
C ILE A 181 -23.46 -6.12 29.92
N ALA A 182 -24.53 -6.88 29.74
CA ALA A 182 -25.11 -7.12 28.41
C ALA A 182 -25.64 -5.83 27.74
N GLN A 183 -26.26 -4.93 28.51
CA GLN A 183 -26.69 -3.62 28.02
C GLN A 183 -25.51 -2.72 27.63
N GLN A 184 -24.43 -2.72 28.42
CA GLN A 184 -23.20 -2.02 28.09
C GLN A 184 -22.58 -2.55 26.78
N TRP A 185 -22.53 -3.87 26.61
CA TRP A 185 -22.09 -4.50 25.37
C TRP A 185 -22.95 -4.04 24.18
N ALA A 186 -24.27 -4.09 24.30
CA ALA A 186 -25.19 -3.70 23.21
C ALA A 186 -24.98 -2.24 22.76
N VAL A 187 -24.67 -1.34 23.70
CA VAL A 187 -24.33 0.07 23.39
C VAL A 187 -23.03 0.14 22.60
N LEU A 188 -21.98 -0.57 23.03
CA LEU A 188 -20.68 -0.59 22.36
C LEU A 188 -20.77 -1.23 20.96
N GLU A 189 -21.49 -2.35 20.84
CA GLU A 189 -21.74 -3.05 19.59
C GLU A 189 -22.38 -2.12 18.56
N ARG A 190 -23.44 -1.40 18.96
CA ARG A 190 -24.14 -0.44 18.10
C ARG A 190 -23.25 0.73 17.69
N ASN A 191 -22.53 1.33 18.64
CA ASN A 191 -21.63 2.44 18.35
C ASN A 191 -20.53 2.06 17.34
N PHE A 192 -19.98 0.85 17.47
CA PHE A 192 -18.96 0.35 16.57
C PHE A 192 -19.52 0.04 15.17
N TYR A 193 -20.65 -0.69 15.11
CA TYR A 193 -21.27 -1.05 13.83
C TYR A 193 -21.86 0.16 13.08
N ALA A 194 -22.28 1.19 13.80
CA ALA A 194 -22.77 2.46 13.24
C ALA A 194 -21.76 3.11 12.28
N ALA A 195 -20.47 3.03 12.58
CA ALA A 195 -19.42 3.57 11.72
C ALA A 195 -19.42 2.96 10.31
N PHE A 196 -19.67 1.65 10.21
CA PHE A 196 -19.68 0.90 8.95
C PHE A 196 -20.98 1.02 8.16
N THR A 197 -22.06 1.46 8.81
CA THR A 197 -23.41 1.55 8.23
C THR A 197 -23.85 3.00 8.00
N GLY A 198 -22.94 3.98 8.10
CA GLY A 198 -23.22 5.39 7.80
C GLY A 198 -24.09 6.10 8.84
N PHE A 199 -24.22 5.52 10.03
CA PHE A 199 -24.80 6.15 11.21
C PHE A 199 -23.77 7.04 11.91
N ASP A 200 -24.21 7.77 12.92
CA ASP A 200 -23.35 8.70 13.65
C ASP A 200 -22.48 7.94 14.65
N PHE A 201 -21.23 8.34 14.76
CA PHE A 201 -20.28 7.76 15.68
C PHE A 201 -19.32 8.82 16.19
N LYS A 202 -18.77 8.59 17.39
CA LYS A 202 -17.81 9.50 18.00
C LYS A 202 -16.49 9.49 17.22
N LYS A 203 -16.00 10.66 16.84
CA LYS A 203 -14.67 10.84 16.24
C LYS A 203 -13.62 11.14 17.34
N PRO A 204 -12.37 10.64 17.21
CA PRO A 204 -11.87 9.79 16.13
C PRO A 204 -12.41 8.35 16.22
N ALA A 205 -12.56 7.67 15.08
CA ALA A 205 -13.13 6.31 15.01
C ALA A 205 -12.37 5.28 15.88
N ALA A 206 -11.06 5.49 16.09
CA ALA A 206 -10.22 4.67 16.95
C ALA A 206 -10.72 4.57 18.40
N ASP A 207 -11.42 5.60 18.91
CA ASP A 207 -11.99 5.59 20.26
C ASP A 207 -13.05 4.49 20.43
N LEU A 208 -13.76 4.11 19.35
CA LEU A 208 -14.76 3.05 19.37
C LEU A 208 -14.12 1.70 19.70
N LEU A 209 -12.98 1.40 19.05
CA LEU A 209 -12.24 0.17 19.30
C LEU A 209 -11.57 0.19 20.68
N ALA A 210 -11.03 1.33 21.12
CA ALA A 210 -10.45 1.46 22.45
C ALA A 210 -11.49 1.21 23.56
N ALA A 211 -12.73 1.65 23.36
CA ALA A 211 -13.83 1.36 24.28
C ALA A 211 -14.20 -0.13 24.31
N LEU A 212 -14.23 -0.80 23.14
CA LEU A 212 -14.44 -2.25 23.04
C LEU A 212 -13.31 -3.04 23.71
N ASP A 213 -12.05 -2.72 23.41
CA ASP A 213 -10.87 -3.37 24.00
C ASP A 213 -10.89 -3.25 25.53
N LYS A 214 -11.11 -2.03 26.05
CA LYS A 214 -11.24 -1.82 27.50
C LYS A 214 -12.36 -2.66 28.11
N PHE A 215 -13.51 -2.79 27.45
CA PHE A 215 -14.61 -3.63 27.94
C PHE A 215 -14.22 -5.12 27.96
N VAL A 216 -13.63 -5.64 26.88
CA VAL A 216 -13.20 -7.03 26.75
C VAL A 216 -12.10 -7.38 27.76
N GLN A 217 -11.19 -6.45 28.07
CA GLN A 217 -10.19 -6.62 29.12
C GLN A 217 -10.81 -6.81 30.51
N HIS A 218 -11.89 -6.07 30.83
CA HIS A 218 -12.60 -6.20 32.10
C HIS A 218 -13.58 -7.40 32.11
N HIS A 219 -14.07 -7.81 30.94
CA HIS A 219 -15.04 -8.88 30.76
C HIS A 219 -14.57 -9.89 29.68
N PRO A 220 -13.60 -10.78 29.98
CA PRO A 220 -13.03 -11.71 29.00
C PRO A 220 -14.03 -12.66 28.34
N GLY A 221 -15.20 -12.86 28.94
CA GLY A 221 -16.28 -13.67 28.35
C GLY A 221 -16.83 -13.11 27.03
N TYR A 222 -16.62 -11.82 26.74
CA TYR A 222 -17.08 -11.15 25.51
C TYR A 222 -16.05 -11.16 24.37
N ARG A 223 -14.94 -11.89 24.51
CA ARG A 223 -13.89 -11.97 23.48
C ARG A 223 -14.44 -12.47 22.14
N LYS A 224 -15.28 -13.53 22.17
CA LYS A 224 -15.83 -14.13 20.95
C LYS A 224 -16.87 -13.23 20.29
N GLU A 225 -17.67 -12.54 21.09
CA GLU A 225 -18.64 -11.55 20.66
C GLU A 225 -17.95 -10.36 19.98
N ALA A 226 -16.79 -9.93 20.50
CA ALA A 226 -15.95 -8.93 19.85
C ALA A 226 -15.39 -9.39 18.51
N ALA A 227 -14.94 -10.65 18.40
CA ALA A 227 -14.52 -11.21 17.11
C ALA A 227 -15.67 -11.23 16.09
N ASN A 228 -16.84 -11.71 16.50
CA ASN A 228 -18.03 -11.76 15.66
C ASN A 228 -18.46 -10.35 15.19
N LEU A 229 -18.33 -9.34 16.05
CA LEU A 229 -18.60 -7.96 15.69
C LEU A 229 -17.63 -7.43 14.63
N VAL A 230 -16.34 -7.74 14.73
CA VAL A 230 -15.33 -7.36 13.71
C VAL A 230 -15.62 -8.08 12.39
N VAL A 231 -15.96 -9.36 12.41
CA VAL A 231 -16.35 -10.12 11.21
C VAL A 231 -17.58 -9.49 10.54
N LYS A 232 -18.62 -9.19 11.33
CA LYS A 232 -19.84 -8.52 10.85
C LYS A 232 -19.56 -7.13 10.26
N ALA A 233 -18.70 -6.34 10.90
CA ALA A 233 -18.26 -5.05 10.39
C ALA A 233 -17.45 -5.17 9.09
N SER A 234 -16.61 -6.20 8.97
CA SER A 234 -15.85 -6.50 7.75
C SER A 234 -16.80 -6.79 6.59
N MET A 235 -17.84 -7.61 6.82
CA MET A 235 -18.87 -7.88 5.82
C MET A 235 -19.59 -6.60 5.39
N ALA A 236 -20.01 -5.76 6.33
CA ALA A 236 -20.66 -4.47 6.02
C ALA A 236 -19.74 -3.57 5.18
N PHE A 237 -18.46 -3.47 5.54
CA PHE A 237 -17.47 -2.73 4.75
C PHE A 237 -17.36 -3.27 3.32
N ILE A 238 -17.23 -4.60 3.17
CA ILE A 238 -17.12 -5.26 1.86
C ILE A 238 -18.37 -5.01 1.01
N THR A 239 -19.57 -5.16 1.57
CA THR A 239 -20.82 -4.94 0.85
C THR A 239 -20.93 -3.49 0.34
N VAL A 240 -20.57 -2.51 1.17
CA VAL A 240 -20.53 -1.10 0.75
C VAL A 240 -19.50 -0.92 -0.36
N GLN A 241 -18.27 -1.40 -0.19
CA GLN A 241 -17.23 -1.21 -1.21
C GLN A 241 -17.57 -1.92 -2.53
N LYS A 242 -18.13 -3.13 -2.52
CA LYS A 242 -18.56 -3.83 -3.74
C LYS A 242 -19.57 -3.01 -4.54
N LEU A 243 -20.54 -2.38 -3.88
CA LEU A 243 -21.53 -1.54 -4.56
C LEU A 243 -20.90 -0.33 -5.25
N PHE A 244 -19.98 0.37 -4.58
CA PHE A 244 -19.42 1.62 -5.08
C PHE A 244 -18.12 1.47 -5.88
N GLN A 245 -17.47 0.30 -5.83
CA GLN A 245 -16.23 0.01 -6.54
C GLN A 245 -16.39 -1.07 -7.63
N SER A 246 -17.59 -1.66 -7.85
CA SER A 246 -17.77 -2.66 -8.91
C SER A 246 -17.52 -2.04 -10.29
N LYS A 247 -16.31 -2.22 -10.80
CA LYS A 247 -15.91 -1.88 -12.17
C LYS A 247 -16.25 -3.05 -13.09
N GLU A 248 -17.49 -3.14 -13.57
CA GLU A 248 -17.76 -3.95 -14.77
C GLU A 248 -18.03 -3.04 -15.98
N ARG A 249 -17.30 -3.35 -17.06
CA ARG A 249 -17.43 -2.73 -18.37
C ARG A 249 -18.67 -3.32 -19.04
N ASP A 250 -19.75 -2.54 -19.17
CA ASP A 250 -20.74 -2.85 -20.19
C ASP A 250 -20.06 -2.66 -21.55
N VAL A 251 -19.81 -3.76 -22.26
CA VAL A 251 -19.10 -3.81 -23.54
C VAL A 251 -19.83 -3.02 -24.64
N GLU A 252 -21.10 -2.65 -24.41
CA GLU A 252 -21.93 -1.93 -25.38
C GLU A 252 -22.08 -0.42 -25.12
N ASN A 253 -21.74 0.11 -23.94
CA ASN A 253 -21.89 1.53 -23.63
C ASN A 253 -20.59 2.18 -23.13
N THR A 254 -20.08 3.15 -23.89
CA THR A 254 -18.91 3.99 -23.58
C THR A 254 -19.05 4.92 -22.37
N GLN A 255 -20.13 4.82 -21.59
CA GLN A 255 -20.36 5.63 -20.38
C GLN A 255 -20.16 4.78 -19.13
N SER A 256 -18.96 4.87 -18.55
CA SER A 256 -18.71 4.44 -17.17
C SER A 256 -19.36 5.45 -16.23
N THR A 257 -20.64 5.26 -15.90
CA THR A 257 -21.34 6.09 -14.91
C THR A 257 -20.92 5.66 -13.50
N ASP A 258 -20.69 6.62 -12.60
CA ASP A 258 -20.33 6.35 -11.20
C ASP A 258 -21.49 5.63 -10.46
N ALA A 259 -21.18 4.65 -9.62
CA ALA A 259 -22.15 3.98 -8.77
C ALA A 259 -22.92 4.96 -7.86
N HIS A 260 -22.33 6.10 -7.51
CA HIS A 260 -23.03 7.18 -6.80
C HIS A 260 -24.14 7.82 -7.64
N GLU A 261 -23.95 7.95 -8.95
CA GLU A 261 -24.97 8.46 -9.86
C GLU A 261 -26.10 7.46 -10.06
N TYR A 262 -25.77 6.16 -10.17
CA TYR A 262 -26.78 5.09 -10.18
C TYR A 262 -27.61 5.07 -8.90
N LEU A 263 -26.96 5.23 -7.75
CA LEU A 263 -27.66 5.32 -6.46
C LEU A 263 -28.55 6.57 -6.39
N MET A 264 -28.08 7.71 -6.89
CA MET A 264 -28.85 8.95 -6.91
C MET A 264 -30.06 8.84 -7.85
N HIS A 265 -29.88 8.22 -9.02
CA HIS A 265 -30.98 7.90 -9.94
C HIS A 265 -32.03 7.03 -9.25
N TYR A 266 -31.60 5.97 -8.57
CA TYR A 266 -32.49 5.07 -7.82
C TYR A 266 -33.23 5.81 -6.69
N LEU A 267 -32.55 6.71 -5.98
CA LEU A 267 -33.10 7.48 -4.85
C LEU A 267 -34.15 8.51 -5.30
N LEU A 268 -33.88 9.24 -6.39
CA LEU A 268 -34.73 10.34 -6.85
C LEU A 268 -36.02 9.88 -7.54
N ARG A 269 -36.09 8.62 -7.99
CA ARG A 269 -37.29 8.06 -8.64
C ARG A 269 -38.19 7.36 -7.65
N ARG A 270 -39.51 7.55 -7.80
CA ARG A 270 -40.52 6.81 -7.02
C ARG A 270 -40.97 5.54 -7.73
N ASP A 271 -41.32 5.67 -9.01
CA ASP A 271 -41.73 4.60 -9.91
C ASP A 271 -40.58 4.24 -10.87
N ASP A 272 -40.51 2.99 -11.34
CA ASP A 272 -39.51 2.50 -12.29
C ASP A 272 -38.04 2.77 -11.89
N ARG A 273 -37.70 2.60 -10.60
CA ARG A 273 -36.36 2.92 -10.06
C ARG A 273 -35.22 2.12 -10.67
N GLU A 274 -35.51 0.88 -11.05
CA GLU A 274 -34.53 -0.02 -11.68
C GLU A 274 -34.28 0.32 -13.16
N LYS A 275 -35.10 1.20 -13.77
CA LYS A 275 -35.07 1.44 -15.21
C LYS A 275 -33.82 2.19 -15.67
N GLY A 276 -33.00 1.49 -16.45
CA GLY A 276 -31.76 2.02 -17.02
C GLY A 276 -30.54 1.84 -16.13
N LEU A 277 -30.65 1.04 -15.06
CA LEU A 277 -29.53 0.68 -14.19
C LEU A 277 -28.97 -0.71 -14.55
N PRO A 278 -27.64 -0.93 -14.44
CA PRO A 278 -27.04 -2.24 -14.71
C PRO A 278 -27.57 -3.34 -13.77
N PRO A 279 -27.81 -4.57 -14.25
CA PRO A 279 -28.28 -5.68 -13.42
C PRO A 279 -27.37 -5.97 -12.22
N VAL A 280 -26.05 -5.95 -12.43
CA VAL A 280 -25.03 -6.20 -11.39
C VAL A 280 -25.08 -5.14 -10.28
N PHE A 281 -25.28 -3.87 -10.65
CA PHE A 281 -25.48 -2.80 -9.67
C PHE A 281 -26.73 -3.03 -8.83
N LEU A 282 -27.83 -3.46 -9.45
CA LEU A 282 -29.08 -3.75 -8.74
C LEU A 282 -28.93 -4.95 -7.78
N GLU A 283 -28.18 -5.98 -8.15
CA GLU A 283 -27.87 -7.11 -7.27
C GLU A 283 -27.06 -6.67 -6.04
N HIS A 284 -25.97 -5.95 -6.25
CA HIS A 284 -25.17 -5.39 -5.15
C HIS A 284 -25.98 -4.41 -4.28
N LEU A 285 -26.86 -3.61 -4.89
CA LEU A 285 -27.71 -2.67 -4.16
C LEU A 285 -28.71 -3.43 -3.25
N LYS A 286 -29.34 -4.49 -3.77
CA LYS A 286 -30.23 -5.37 -3.00
C LYS A 286 -29.50 -6.03 -1.84
N GLU A 287 -28.24 -6.43 -2.03
CA GLU A 287 -27.40 -6.95 -0.94
C GLU A 287 -27.09 -5.85 0.10
N ALA A 288 -26.71 -4.66 -0.34
CA ALA A 288 -26.39 -3.53 0.55
C ALA A 288 -27.58 -3.04 1.38
N ILE A 289 -28.80 -3.08 0.83
CA ILE A 289 -30.02 -2.74 1.57
C ILE A 289 -30.23 -3.68 2.78
N LYS A 290 -29.79 -4.95 2.70
CA LYS A 290 -29.90 -5.91 3.83
C LYS A 290 -29.09 -5.51 5.07
N LEU A 291 -28.12 -4.61 4.93
CA LEU A 291 -27.41 -4.02 6.07
C LEU A 291 -28.35 -3.20 6.99
N TYR A 292 -29.53 -2.83 6.48
CA TYR A 292 -30.57 -2.08 7.17
C TYR A 292 -31.84 -2.92 7.29
N PRO A 293 -31.96 -3.80 8.29
CA PRO A 293 -33.09 -4.73 8.42
C PRO A 293 -34.48 -4.06 8.55
N TRP A 294 -34.49 -2.77 8.90
CA TRP A 294 -35.69 -1.94 9.01
C TRP A 294 -36.11 -1.30 7.68
N ALA A 295 -35.31 -1.45 6.62
CA ALA A 295 -35.68 -1.06 5.27
C ALA A 295 -36.72 -2.05 4.72
N ASP A 296 -37.76 -1.52 4.08
CA ASP A 296 -38.78 -2.32 3.40
C ASP A 296 -38.88 -1.79 1.97
N GLU A 297 -38.65 -2.67 0.98
CA GLU A 297 -38.72 -2.34 -0.46
C GLU A 297 -40.08 -1.72 -0.84
N LYS A 298 -41.15 -2.07 -0.13
CA LYS A 298 -42.50 -1.54 -0.36
C LYS A 298 -42.69 -0.13 0.23
N ASN A 299 -41.85 0.28 1.18
CA ASN A 299 -41.93 1.57 1.84
C ASN A 299 -40.84 2.51 1.30
N TYR A 300 -41.25 3.50 0.50
CA TYR A 300 -40.35 4.48 -0.10
C TYR A 300 -39.51 5.23 0.94
N ASP A 301 -40.12 5.68 2.02
CA ASP A 301 -39.44 6.54 3.00
C ASP A 301 -38.39 5.75 3.79
N LEU A 302 -38.69 4.52 4.19
CA LEU A 302 -37.73 3.65 4.89
C LEU A 302 -36.59 3.24 3.96
N THR A 303 -36.88 2.86 2.72
CA THR A 303 -35.85 2.55 1.73
C THR A 303 -34.97 3.77 1.47
N THR A 304 -35.55 4.95 1.28
CA THR A 304 -34.79 6.19 1.03
C THR A 304 -33.87 6.55 2.19
N LYS A 305 -34.32 6.37 3.44
CA LYS A 305 -33.46 6.54 4.62
C LYS A 305 -32.29 5.56 4.64
N ALA A 306 -32.52 4.30 4.29
CA ALA A 306 -31.46 3.29 4.22
C ALA A 306 -30.42 3.65 3.14
N LEU A 307 -30.88 4.06 1.97
CA LEU A 307 -30.02 4.53 0.87
C LEU A 307 -29.19 5.76 1.26
N PHE A 308 -29.76 6.69 2.04
CA PHE A 308 -29.02 7.84 2.56
C PHE A 308 -27.90 7.42 3.52
N HIS A 309 -28.16 6.47 4.42
CA HIS A 309 -27.12 5.91 5.28
C HIS A 309 -26.07 5.13 4.49
N LEU A 310 -26.48 4.41 3.44
CA LEU A 310 -25.56 3.71 2.54
C LEU A 310 -24.61 4.68 1.83
N TYR A 311 -25.13 5.82 1.36
CA TYR A 311 -24.31 6.91 0.82
C TYR A 311 -23.36 7.52 1.88
N LYS A 312 -23.84 7.74 3.12
CA LYS A 312 -22.96 8.17 4.22
C LYS A 312 -21.87 7.14 4.54
N ALA A 313 -22.16 5.85 4.40
CA ALA A 313 -21.19 4.79 4.63
C ALA A 313 -20.08 4.83 3.58
N SER A 314 -20.42 5.02 2.29
CA SER A 314 -19.42 5.15 1.21
C SER A 314 -18.54 6.40 1.38
N ALA A 315 -19.14 7.53 1.78
CA ALA A 315 -18.40 8.77 2.03
C ALA A 315 -17.37 8.64 3.18
N ASN A 316 -17.60 7.74 4.13
CA ASN A 316 -16.71 7.51 5.28
C ASN A 316 -15.68 6.39 5.06
N THR A 317 -15.48 5.92 3.82
CA THR A 317 -14.61 4.77 3.47
C THR A 317 -13.22 4.85 4.12
N LYS A 318 -12.58 6.02 4.14
CA LYS A 318 -11.25 6.16 4.76
C LYS A 318 -11.28 5.88 6.26
N ALA A 319 -12.23 6.46 6.99
CA ALA A 319 -12.35 6.28 8.43
C ALA A 319 -12.74 4.85 8.81
N THR A 320 -13.61 4.20 8.02
CA THR A 320 -14.01 2.81 8.23
C THR A 320 -12.92 1.83 7.85
N ALA A 321 -12.12 2.11 6.80
CA ALA A 321 -10.93 1.34 6.46
C ALA A 321 -9.88 1.42 7.58
N ASP A 322 -9.63 2.62 8.13
CA ASP A 322 -8.72 2.81 9.26
C ASP A 322 -9.22 2.09 10.53
N LEU A 323 -10.53 2.14 10.81
CA LEU A 323 -11.13 1.42 11.94
C LEU A 323 -11.00 -0.08 11.75
N LEU A 324 -11.35 -0.62 10.58
CA LEU A 324 -11.25 -2.04 10.27
C LEU A 324 -9.80 -2.53 10.36
N ARG A 325 -8.84 -1.75 9.87
CA ARG A 325 -7.41 -2.02 10.00
C ARG A 325 -7.03 -2.21 11.47
N LEU A 326 -7.44 -1.28 12.34
CA LEU A 326 -7.18 -1.39 13.78
C LEU A 326 -7.91 -2.60 14.39
N SER A 327 -9.13 -2.91 13.93
CA SER A 327 -9.90 -4.05 14.41
C SER A 327 -9.27 -5.39 14.05
N LEU A 328 -8.69 -5.53 12.86
CA LEU A 328 -7.95 -6.73 12.46
C LEU A 328 -6.68 -6.93 13.31
N LEU A 329 -5.95 -5.85 13.60
CA LEU A 329 -4.82 -5.88 14.53
C LEU A 329 -5.28 -6.26 15.96
N PHE A 330 -6.43 -5.74 16.40
CA PHE A 330 -7.02 -6.10 17.68
C PHE A 330 -7.35 -7.60 17.77
N LEU A 331 -7.89 -8.22 16.71
CA LEU A 331 -8.12 -9.67 16.69
C LEU A 331 -6.82 -10.47 16.88
N GLN A 332 -5.72 -10.06 16.25
CA GLN A 332 -4.41 -10.70 16.43
C GLN A 332 -3.90 -10.62 17.88
N THR A 333 -4.28 -9.59 18.63
CA THR A 333 -3.94 -9.47 20.06
C THR A 333 -4.84 -10.29 20.97
N LEU A 334 -6.10 -10.52 20.57
CA LEU A 334 -7.07 -11.25 21.37
C LEU A 334 -6.92 -12.77 21.24
N PHE A 335 -6.59 -13.24 20.03
CA PHE A 335 -6.60 -14.65 19.69
C PHE A 335 -5.28 -15.07 19.04
N PRO A 336 -4.74 -16.25 19.39
CA PRO A 336 -3.61 -16.83 18.67
C PRO A 336 -4.04 -17.50 17.36
N SER A 337 -5.33 -17.85 17.21
CA SER A 337 -5.89 -18.59 16.07
C SER A 337 -7.32 -18.16 15.73
N ALA A 338 -7.68 -18.22 14.46
CA ALA A 338 -9.06 -18.08 13.99
C ALA A 338 -9.99 -19.19 14.53
N ASN A 339 -9.46 -20.39 14.80
CA ASN A 339 -10.21 -21.53 15.34
C ASN A 339 -10.93 -21.23 16.67
N GLU A 340 -10.46 -20.23 17.43
CA GLU A 340 -11.05 -19.89 18.72
C GLU A 340 -12.35 -19.09 18.61
N PHE A 341 -12.60 -18.44 17.47
CA PHE A 341 -13.79 -17.61 17.27
C PHE A 341 -14.66 -17.98 16.07
N GLY A 342 -14.13 -18.68 15.06
CA GLY A 342 -14.90 -19.12 13.89
C GLY A 342 -14.18 -20.16 13.03
N GLU A 343 -14.75 -20.45 11.86
CA GLU A 343 -14.15 -21.36 10.89
C GLU A 343 -13.03 -20.64 10.09
N PRO A 344 -11.79 -21.17 10.07
CA PRO A 344 -10.67 -20.51 9.38
C PRO A 344 -10.91 -20.30 7.88
N ALA A 345 -11.62 -21.21 7.22
CA ALA A 345 -11.94 -21.11 5.79
C ALA A 345 -12.86 -19.91 5.50
N GLU A 346 -13.89 -19.70 6.32
CA GLU A 346 -14.80 -18.55 6.19
C GLU A 346 -14.07 -17.24 6.47
N PHE A 347 -13.22 -17.21 7.50
CA PHE A 347 -12.41 -16.03 7.81
C PHE A 347 -11.38 -15.71 6.71
N THR A 348 -10.79 -16.73 6.10
CA THR A 348 -9.89 -16.55 4.95
C THR A 348 -10.64 -15.94 3.76
N ALA A 349 -11.81 -16.49 3.41
CA ALA A 349 -12.64 -15.95 2.32
C ALA A 349 -13.10 -14.50 2.58
N LEU A 350 -13.34 -14.15 3.85
CA LEU A 350 -13.64 -12.77 4.26
C LEU A 350 -12.42 -11.85 4.06
N LEU A 351 -11.24 -12.26 4.51
CA LEU A 351 -10.01 -11.45 4.38
C LEU A 351 -9.60 -11.28 2.92
N ASP A 352 -9.77 -12.30 2.07
CA ASP A 352 -9.51 -12.20 0.63
C ASP A 352 -10.43 -11.17 -0.04
N GLN A 353 -11.71 -11.12 0.37
CA GLN A 353 -12.61 -10.07 -0.08
C GLN A 353 -12.22 -8.68 0.45
N VAL A 354 -11.73 -8.57 1.69
CA VAL A 354 -11.18 -7.30 2.21
C VAL A 354 -9.97 -6.84 1.40
N ILE A 355 -9.07 -7.76 1.03
CA ILE A 355 -7.90 -7.48 0.19
C ILE A 355 -8.35 -6.98 -1.20
N GLN A 356 -9.37 -7.61 -1.78
CA GLN A 356 -9.91 -7.25 -3.09
C GLN A 356 -10.61 -5.89 -3.13
N VAL A 357 -11.35 -5.50 -2.08
CA VAL A 357 -12.03 -4.19 -2.04
C VAL A 357 -11.21 -3.08 -1.37
N GLY A 358 -10.11 -3.46 -0.71
CA GLY A 358 -9.25 -2.60 0.08
C GLY A 358 -8.19 -1.84 -0.70
N HIS A 359 -8.14 -1.94 -2.04
CA HIS A 359 -7.06 -1.36 -2.86
C HIS A 359 -6.83 0.15 -2.66
N LEU A 360 -7.85 0.90 -2.26
CA LEU A 360 -7.74 2.34 -1.95
C LEU A 360 -7.04 2.63 -0.61
N SER A 361 -6.89 1.63 0.26
CA SER A 361 -6.19 1.73 1.55
C SER A 361 -5.15 0.62 1.69
N PRO A 362 -3.91 0.84 1.22
CA PRO A 362 -2.84 -0.15 1.33
C PRO A 362 -2.63 -0.66 2.76
N SER A 363 -2.78 0.22 3.77
CA SER A 363 -2.62 -0.15 5.17
C SER A 363 -3.70 -1.11 5.69
N LEU A 364 -4.91 -1.10 5.13
CA LEU A 364 -5.96 -2.07 5.43
C LEU A 364 -5.64 -3.42 4.78
N VAL A 365 -5.21 -3.40 3.51
CA VAL A 365 -4.78 -4.61 2.80
C VAL A 365 -3.66 -5.30 3.57
N ASP A 366 -2.66 -4.53 4.03
CA ASP A 366 -1.58 -5.03 4.85
C ASP A 366 -2.10 -5.69 6.14
N ALA A 367 -3.00 -5.04 6.88
CA ALA A 367 -3.56 -5.62 8.09
C ALA A 367 -4.39 -6.90 7.84
N ALA A 368 -5.09 -6.99 6.71
CA ALA A 368 -5.82 -8.19 6.30
C ALA A 368 -4.87 -9.34 5.95
N VAL A 369 -3.81 -9.07 5.18
CA VAL A 369 -2.74 -10.03 4.90
C VAL A 369 -2.09 -10.51 6.19
N PHE A 370 -1.84 -9.60 7.14
CA PHE A 370 -1.21 -9.96 8.42
C PHE A 370 -2.14 -10.80 9.28
N ALA A 371 -3.43 -10.45 9.34
CA ALA A 371 -4.43 -11.20 10.08
C ALA A 371 -4.58 -12.63 9.51
N ARG A 372 -4.59 -12.76 8.19
CA ARG A 372 -4.63 -14.06 7.50
C ARG A 372 -3.43 -14.91 7.88
N TYR A 373 -2.23 -14.34 7.79
CA TYR A 373 -0.99 -15.03 8.15
C TYR A 373 -0.96 -15.45 9.63
N ASP A 374 -1.21 -14.53 10.56
CA ASP A 374 -1.03 -14.77 12.00
C ASP A 374 -2.09 -15.67 12.61
N LEU A 375 -3.35 -15.55 12.17
CA LEU A 375 -4.49 -16.24 12.76
C LEU A 375 -4.84 -17.55 12.04
N VAL A 376 -4.47 -17.70 10.76
CA VAL A 376 -4.82 -18.88 9.95
C VAL A 376 -3.56 -19.60 9.46
N ASP A 377 -2.80 -18.99 8.54
CA ASP A 377 -1.81 -19.72 7.73
C ASP A 377 -0.63 -20.24 8.57
N ARG A 378 -0.16 -19.46 9.56
CA ARG A 378 0.98 -19.84 10.42
C ARG A 378 0.74 -21.15 11.17
N LEU A 379 -0.44 -21.35 11.73
CA LEU A 379 -0.75 -22.55 12.53
C LEU A 379 -0.84 -23.80 11.66
N HIS A 380 -1.44 -23.67 10.46
CA HIS A 380 -1.48 -24.76 9.50
C HIS A 380 -0.06 -25.21 9.12
N GLN A 381 0.86 -24.26 8.95
CA GLN A 381 2.28 -24.56 8.71
C GLN A 381 2.96 -25.22 9.91
N GLU A 382 2.69 -24.76 11.14
CA GLU A 382 3.23 -25.40 12.35
C GLU A 382 2.79 -26.87 12.48
N ASP A 383 1.55 -27.18 12.12
CA ASP A 383 1.04 -28.55 12.16
C ASP A 383 1.61 -29.42 11.03
N LEU A 384 1.64 -28.92 9.79
CA LEU A 384 2.33 -29.59 8.67
C LEU A 384 3.81 -29.85 8.98
N GLN A 385 4.43 -28.94 9.73
CA GLN A 385 5.81 -29.07 10.15
C GLN A 385 5.99 -30.19 11.19
N LYS A 386 5.13 -30.26 12.21
CA LYS A 386 5.16 -31.35 13.20
C LYS A 386 4.99 -32.71 12.53
N GLU A 387 4.09 -32.80 11.56
CA GLU A 387 3.88 -34.00 10.77
C GLU A 387 5.15 -34.38 9.98
N ARG A 388 5.77 -33.41 9.29
CA ARG A 388 7.01 -33.63 8.55
C ARG A 388 8.18 -34.06 9.45
N GLN A 389 8.32 -33.47 10.64
CA GLN A 389 9.31 -33.91 11.63
C GLN A 389 9.08 -35.36 12.06
N GLY A 390 7.81 -35.76 12.25
CA GLY A 390 7.44 -37.14 12.52
C GLY A 390 7.82 -38.10 11.39
N GLN A 391 7.60 -37.71 10.14
CA GLN A 391 7.98 -38.48 8.95
C GLN A 391 9.51 -38.60 8.81
N LEU A 392 10.24 -37.50 9.02
CA LEU A 392 11.72 -37.48 8.99
C LEU A 392 12.32 -38.44 10.02
N ALA A 393 11.76 -38.52 11.23
CA ALA A 393 12.21 -39.46 12.25
C ALA A 393 12.09 -40.93 11.80
N GLN A 394 11.06 -41.27 11.01
CA GLN A 394 10.87 -42.62 10.46
C GLN A 394 11.89 -42.95 9.36
N VAL A 395 12.23 -41.98 8.50
CA VAL A 395 13.21 -42.14 7.41
C VAL A 395 14.65 -42.21 7.92
N LEU A 396 14.97 -41.48 8.99
CA LEU A 396 16.35 -41.38 9.49
C LEU A 396 16.82 -42.60 10.29
N SER A 397 15.92 -43.29 10.99
CA SER A 397 16.28 -44.46 11.80
C SER A 397 16.95 -45.59 10.98
N PRO A 398 16.46 -45.96 9.78
CA PRO A 398 17.17 -46.86 8.85
C PRO A 398 18.52 -46.31 8.35
N VAL A 399 18.59 -45.02 8.01
CA VAL A 399 19.81 -44.39 7.47
C VAL A 399 20.95 -44.38 8.49
N LEU A 400 20.63 -44.16 9.77
CA LEU A 400 21.60 -44.09 10.85
C LEU A 400 22.06 -45.47 11.37
N SER A 401 21.28 -46.53 11.14
CA SER A 401 21.57 -47.89 11.63
C SER A 401 22.51 -48.73 10.75
N GLY A 402 22.97 -48.19 9.60
CA GLY A 402 24.15 -48.69 8.90
C GLY A 402 23.94 -49.96 8.07
N GLY A 403 23.21 -49.84 6.95
CA GLY A 403 23.21 -50.83 5.86
C GLY A 403 23.88 -50.28 4.59
N LYS A 404 24.47 -51.15 3.76
CA LYS A 404 25.01 -50.81 2.42
C LYS A 404 23.93 -50.47 1.38
N ALA A 405 22.65 -50.57 1.74
CA ALA A 405 21.53 -50.61 0.79
C ALA A 405 20.84 -49.27 0.52
N ASP A 406 21.25 -48.14 1.10
CA ASP A 406 20.49 -46.89 0.94
C ASP A 406 21.34 -45.61 0.82
N GLU A 407 22.34 -45.60 -0.08
CA GLU A 407 23.02 -44.36 -0.49
C GLU A 407 22.03 -43.33 -1.09
N VAL A 408 20.90 -43.79 -1.65
CA VAL A 408 19.82 -42.93 -2.15
C VAL A 408 19.15 -42.15 -1.01
N LEU A 409 18.70 -42.84 0.05
CA LEU A 409 18.10 -42.16 1.21
C LEU A 409 19.11 -41.25 1.93
N LYS A 410 20.39 -41.62 2.01
CA LYS A 410 21.43 -40.72 2.54
C LYS A 410 21.53 -39.44 1.72
N GLN A 411 21.50 -39.55 0.39
CA GLN A 411 21.54 -38.39 -0.49
C GLN A 411 20.28 -37.52 -0.32
N GLU A 412 19.09 -38.12 -0.19
CA GLU A 412 17.85 -37.38 0.14
C GLU A 412 17.97 -36.61 1.46
N VAL A 413 18.56 -37.21 2.50
CA VAL A 413 18.80 -36.54 3.79
C VAL A 413 19.80 -35.38 3.65
N ILE A 414 20.86 -35.54 2.84
CA ILE A 414 21.83 -34.46 2.54
C ILE A 414 21.14 -33.30 1.79
N GLU A 415 20.19 -33.61 0.89
CA GLU A 415 19.47 -32.64 0.08
C GLU A 415 18.27 -32.00 0.80
N SER A 416 17.76 -32.62 1.87
CA SER A 416 16.60 -32.19 2.66
C SER A 416 16.67 -30.75 3.22
N GLY A 417 15.60 -30.24 3.83
CA GLY A 417 15.59 -28.91 4.46
C GLY A 417 16.40 -28.74 5.75
N HIS A 418 16.73 -27.49 6.13
CA HIS A 418 17.51 -27.19 7.35
C HIS A 418 16.92 -27.72 8.65
N GLN A 419 15.65 -28.12 8.64
CA GLN A 419 15.00 -28.78 9.77
C GLN A 419 15.76 -30.03 10.21
N ILE A 420 16.45 -30.68 9.27
CA ILE A 420 17.28 -31.84 9.52
C ILE A 420 18.46 -31.54 10.45
N VAL A 421 18.99 -30.30 10.42
CA VAL A 421 20.20 -29.94 11.17
C VAL A 421 19.92 -29.95 12.66
N THR A 422 18.83 -29.30 13.10
CA THR A 422 18.48 -29.27 14.53
C THR A 422 18.18 -30.68 15.04
N TYR A 423 17.50 -31.49 14.23
CA TYR A 423 17.20 -32.88 14.57
C TYR A 423 18.46 -33.75 14.64
N LEU A 424 19.35 -33.73 13.64
CA LEU A 424 20.61 -34.47 13.62
C LEU A 424 21.51 -34.10 14.81
N VAL A 425 21.63 -32.82 15.12
CA VAL A 425 22.40 -32.33 16.29
C VAL A 425 21.75 -32.79 17.60
N SER A 426 20.41 -32.88 17.67
CA SER A 426 19.70 -33.40 18.84
C SER A 426 19.85 -34.91 19.05
N LEU A 427 20.08 -35.67 17.97
CA LEU A 427 20.35 -37.11 18.03
C LEU A 427 21.82 -37.43 18.26
N TYR A 428 22.72 -36.47 18.03
CA TYR A 428 24.15 -36.68 18.17
C TYR A 428 24.52 -36.97 19.63
N ASP A 429 25.00 -38.19 19.85
CA ASP A 429 25.76 -38.61 21.02
C ASP A 429 27.06 -39.21 20.52
N ARG A 430 28.19 -38.63 20.94
CA ARG A 430 29.54 -39.05 20.56
C ARG A 430 29.81 -40.53 20.85
N SER A 431 29.19 -41.08 21.89
CA SER A 431 29.36 -42.47 22.31
C SER A 431 28.52 -43.46 21.50
N SER A 432 27.58 -42.94 20.70
CA SER A 432 26.67 -43.75 19.88
C SER A 432 27.35 -44.24 18.61
N PRO A 433 27.05 -45.47 18.14
CA PRO A 433 27.52 -45.96 16.83
C PRO A 433 27.02 -45.10 15.65
N GLN A 434 26.01 -44.25 15.87
CA GLN A 434 25.43 -43.37 14.86
C GLN A 434 26.21 -42.05 14.68
N ALA A 435 27.12 -41.71 15.60
CA ALA A 435 27.83 -40.42 15.63
C ALA A 435 28.61 -40.14 14.33
N ALA A 436 29.32 -41.16 13.82
CA ALA A 436 30.10 -41.06 12.58
C ALA A 436 29.20 -40.76 11.37
N SER A 437 28.05 -41.43 11.27
CA SER A 437 27.08 -41.23 10.18
C SER A 437 26.45 -39.84 10.24
N ILE A 438 26.11 -39.35 11.43
CA ILE A 438 25.56 -37.99 11.60
C ILE A 438 26.57 -36.93 11.16
N LEU A 439 27.85 -37.08 11.57
CA LEU A 439 28.91 -36.17 11.17
C LEU A 439 29.18 -36.21 9.66
N GLU A 440 29.17 -37.39 9.04
CA GLU A 440 29.29 -37.54 7.60
C GLU A 440 28.17 -36.80 6.85
N ILE A 441 26.90 -37.02 7.25
CA ILE A 441 25.74 -36.37 6.63
C ILE A 441 25.86 -34.85 6.77
N MET A 442 26.17 -34.35 7.97
CA MET A 442 26.36 -32.92 8.21
C MET A 442 27.49 -32.34 7.35
N ALA A 443 28.62 -33.03 7.28
CA ALA A 443 29.78 -32.57 6.53
C ALA A 443 29.55 -32.52 5.02
N LYS A 444 28.95 -33.56 4.44
CA LYS A 444 28.57 -33.58 3.02
C LYS A 444 27.51 -32.52 2.73
N ARG A 445 26.53 -32.34 3.62
CA ARG A 445 25.49 -31.31 3.47
C ARG A 445 26.06 -29.91 3.36
N PHE A 446 26.93 -29.47 4.27
CA PHE A 446 27.51 -28.12 4.24
C PHE A 446 28.50 -27.90 3.07
N ASN A 447 28.75 -28.92 2.26
CA ASN A 447 29.58 -28.88 1.05
C ASN A 447 28.84 -29.38 -0.20
N ARG A 448 27.51 -29.54 -0.15
CA ARG A 448 26.73 -30.14 -1.24
C ARG A 448 26.69 -29.30 -2.52
N ASP A 449 26.98 -28.01 -2.39
CA ASP A 449 27.11 -27.03 -3.47
C ASP A 449 28.49 -27.07 -4.15
N ARG A 450 29.43 -27.87 -3.63
CA ARG A 450 30.80 -28.00 -4.11
C ARG A 450 31.07 -29.40 -4.67
N GLU A 451 32.07 -29.51 -5.54
CA GLU A 451 32.56 -30.82 -5.99
C GLU A 451 33.43 -31.46 -4.90
N ILE A 452 32.92 -32.52 -4.26
CA ILE A 452 33.63 -33.22 -3.18
C ILE A 452 34.63 -34.21 -3.80
N GLU A 453 35.93 -34.01 -3.54
CA GLU A 453 37.00 -34.89 -4.02
C GLU A 453 37.28 -36.05 -3.06
N SER A 454 37.28 -35.76 -1.76
CA SER A 454 37.48 -36.77 -0.72
C SER A 454 36.85 -36.33 0.60
N SER A 455 36.52 -37.30 1.45
CA SER A 455 36.06 -37.03 2.80
C SER A 455 36.50 -38.14 3.76
N LYS A 456 36.79 -37.80 5.03
CA LYS A 456 37.25 -38.76 6.03
C LYS A 456 36.85 -38.36 7.44
N LEU A 457 36.62 -39.36 8.30
CA LEU A 457 36.47 -39.16 9.75
C LEU A 457 37.86 -39.14 10.40
N ILE A 458 38.09 -38.17 11.27
CA ILE A 458 39.31 -38.01 12.07
C ILE A 458 38.92 -38.20 13.54
N GLU A 459 39.56 -39.16 14.20
CA GLU A 459 39.39 -39.41 15.62
C GLU A 459 40.66 -39.02 16.39
N SER A 460 40.52 -38.20 17.43
CA SER A 460 41.64 -37.77 18.27
C SER A 460 41.25 -37.74 19.74
N LYS A 461 41.87 -38.62 20.54
CA LYS A 461 41.58 -38.79 21.98
C LYS A 461 40.09 -38.97 22.29
N GLY A 462 39.37 -39.72 21.45
CA GLY A 462 37.93 -39.94 21.57
C GLY A 462 37.06 -38.77 21.12
N ASN A 463 37.62 -37.68 20.58
CA ASN A 463 36.86 -36.63 19.90
C ASN A 463 36.74 -36.95 18.40
N LEU A 464 35.60 -36.63 17.81
CA LEU A 464 35.30 -36.88 16.40
C LEU A 464 35.28 -35.57 15.61
N LEU A 465 35.95 -35.56 14.46
CA LEU A 465 35.98 -34.45 13.52
C LEU A 465 35.84 -35.02 12.11
N TYR A 466 35.01 -34.42 11.26
CA TYR A 466 34.87 -34.87 9.88
C TYR A 466 35.50 -33.87 8.91
N GLU A 467 36.36 -34.35 8.02
CA GLU A 467 37.04 -33.55 7.00
C GLU A 467 36.42 -33.80 5.63
N VAL A 468 36.13 -32.73 4.90
CA VAL A 468 35.72 -32.76 3.49
C VAL A 468 36.68 -31.90 2.70
N CYS A 469 37.27 -32.48 1.65
CA CYS A 469 38.07 -31.78 0.66
C CYS A 469 37.23 -31.60 -0.59
N SER A 470 36.99 -30.35 -0.97
CA SER A 470 36.14 -29.98 -2.11
C SER A 470 36.80 -28.91 -2.97
N LYS A 471 36.28 -28.72 -4.19
CA LYS A 471 36.71 -27.65 -5.09
C LYS A 471 35.64 -26.57 -5.24
N GLN A 472 36.08 -25.33 -5.17
CA GLN A 472 35.26 -24.14 -5.44
C GLN A 472 36.08 -23.18 -6.34
N ASP A 473 35.59 -22.88 -7.54
CA ASP A 473 36.27 -22.04 -8.53
C ASP A 473 37.72 -22.44 -8.81
N GLY A 474 37.99 -23.76 -8.82
CA GLY A 474 39.32 -24.33 -9.04
C GLY A 474 40.26 -24.26 -7.82
N LYS A 475 39.85 -23.65 -6.71
CA LYS A 475 40.58 -23.66 -5.43
C LYS A 475 40.15 -24.81 -4.54
N VAL A 476 41.11 -25.39 -3.84
CA VAL A 476 40.86 -26.46 -2.86
C VAL A 476 40.34 -25.85 -1.56
N VAL A 477 39.19 -26.35 -1.10
CA VAL A 477 38.56 -25.99 0.16
C VAL A 477 38.53 -27.21 1.08
N LYS A 478 39.16 -27.10 2.25
CA LYS A 478 39.11 -28.10 3.32
C LYS A 478 38.14 -27.64 4.40
N SER A 479 37.06 -28.39 4.58
CA SER A 479 36.02 -28.11 5.57
C SER A 479 36.05 -29.14 6.69
N TYR A 480 36.18 -28.66 7.92
CA TYR A 480 36.14 -29.47 9.13
C TYR A 480 34.79 -29.27 9.84
N ILE A 481 34.05 -30.34 10.14
CA ILE A 481 32.76 -30.26 10.86
C ILE A 481 32.83 -31.08 12.15
N SER A 482 32.40 -30.50 13.26
CA SER A 482 32.26 -31.18 14.56
C SER A 482 30.97 -30.77 15.27
N ILE A 483 30.37 -31.71 16.01
CA ILE A 483 29.24 -31.45 16.92
C ILE A 483 29.74 -31.68 18.36
N LEU A 484 29.46 -30.73 19.24
CA LEU A 484 29.97 -30.64 20.60
C LEU A 484 28.83 -30.37 21.58
N THR A 485 28.95 -30.89 22.80
CA THR A 485 28.10 -30.46 23.93
C THR A 485 28.64 -29.20 24.60
N GLU A 486 27.82 -28.58 25.45
CA GLU A 486 28.21 -27.41 26.27
C GLU A 486 29.49 -27.64 27.08
N ALA A 487 29.66 -28.83 27.68
CA ALA A 487 30.86 -29.17 28.43
C ALA A 487 32.09 -29.39 27.52
N GLU A 488 31.89 -30.03 26.38
CA GLU A 488 32.97 -30.38 25.45
C GLU A 488 33.58 -29.17 24.75
N TYR A 489 32.78 -28.14 24.47
CA TYR A 489 33.23 -26.99 23.70
C TYR A 489 34.45 -26.29 24.30
N PHE A 490 34.43 -26.00 25.61
CA PHE A 490 35.50 -25.26 26.28
C PHE A 490 36.83 -26.02 26.32
N GLU A 491 36.78 -27.35 26.32
CA GLU A 491 37.96 -28.22 26.27
C GLU A 491 38.44 -28.48 24.84
N SER A 492 37.56 -28.28 23.85
CA SER A 492 37.78 -28.75 22.47
C SER A 492 38.77 -27.93 21.65
N LEU A 493 38.87 -26.62 21.90
CA LEU A 493 39.67 -25.71 21.07
C LEU A 493 41.16 -26.10 21.05
N SER A 494 41.69 -26.57 22.18
CA SER A 494 43.10 -26.95 22.32
C SER A 494 43.50 -28.12 21.40
N TRP A 495 42.65 -29.15 21.29
CA TRP A 495 42.94 -30.31 20.45
C TRP A 495 42.60 -30.02 18.98
N LEU A 496 41.55 -29.25 18.70
CA LEU A 496 41.23 -28.80 17.34
C LEU A 496 42.41 -28.04 16.71
N GLN A 497 43.10 -27.17 17.46
CA GLN A 497 44.31 -26.47 17.01
C GLN A 497 45.48 -27.41 16.66
N SER A 498 45.55 -28.59 17.29
CA SER A 498 46.60 -29.58 17.02
C SER A 498 46.31 -30.48 15.82
N VAL A 499 45.03 -30.65 15.48
CA VAL A 499 44.57 -31.52 14.38
C VAL A 499 44.41 -30.74 13.09
N ILE A 500 43.80 -29.55 13.15
CA ILE A 500 43.54 -28.72 11.98
C ILE A 500 44.85 -28.05 11.56
N LYS A 501 45.30 -28.37 10.34
CA LYS A 501 46.50 -27.80 9.73
C LYS A 501 46.11 -27.11 8.43
N LYS A 502 46.70 -25.94 8.20
CA LYS A 502 46.63 -25.22 6.94
C LYS A 502 47.95 -25.40 6.20
N ASP A 503 47.91 -26.05 5.05
CA ASP A 503 49.06 -26.30 4.18
C ASP A 503 48.91 -25.49 2.88
N GLY A 504 49.90 -24.67 2.53
CA GLY A 504 49.92 -23.93 1.26
C GLY A 504 48.80 -22.88 1.11
N ASP A 505 48.27 -22.77 -0.12
CA ASP A 505 47.24 -21.80 -0.56
C ASP A 505 45.79 -22.35 -0.43
N GLU A 506 45.60 -23.46 0.28
CA GLU A 506 44.27 -24.04 0.50
C GLU A 506 43.41 -23.14 1.40
N PHE A 507 42.10 -23.05 1.11
CA PHE A 507 41.15 -22.36 1.98
C PHE A 507 40.64 -23.35 3.04
N VAL A 508 40.89 -23.06 4.31
CA VAL A 508 40.50 -23.95 5.41
C VAL A 508 39.34 -23.33 6.17
N GLU A 509 38.22 -24.05 6.28
CA GLU A 509 37.07 -23.65 7.08
C GLU A 509 36.74 -24.69 8.17
N CYS A 510 36.26 -24.22 9.32
CA CYS A 510 35.86 -25.06 10.45
C CYS A 510 34.44 -24.70 10.88
N LEU A 511 33.55 -25.68 10.99
CA LEU A 511 32.17 -25.53 11.43
C LEU A 511 31.97 -26.30 12.73
N LEU A 512 31.76 -25.57 13.81
CA LEU A 512 31.50 -26.11 15.14
C LEU A 512 30.01 -25.96 15.46
N TRP A 513 29.36 -27.06 15.77
CA TRP A 513 27.97 -27.08 16.24
C TRP A 513 27.94 -27.36 17.73
N VAL A 514 27.32 -26.49 18.53
CA VAL A 514 27.20 -26.64 19.98
C VAL A 514 25.74 -26.88 20.35
N ARG A 515 25.45 -28.04 20.93
CA ARG A 515 24.11 -28.40 21.40
C ARG A 515 23.83 -27.80 22.77
N ARG A 516 22.74 -27.03 22.90
CA ARG A 516 22.28 -26.43 24.17
C ARG A 516 20.76 -26.43 24.30
N GLY A 517 20.29 -26.19 25.53
CA GLY A 517 18.87 -25.88 25.79
C GLY A 517 18.48 -24.42 25.50
N THR A 518 19.46 -23.52 25.33
CA THR A 518 19.22 -22.08 25.07
C THR A 518 20.10 -21.58 23.93
N LEU A 519 19.66 -20.51 23.26
CA LEU A 519 20.40 -19.87 22.17
C LEU A 519 21.41 -18.80 22.64
N ALA A 520 21.62 -18.63 23.96
CA ALA A 520 22.62 -17.69 24.45
C ALA A 520 24.04 -18.12 24.03
N ASP A 521 24.77 -17.25 23.35
CA ASP A 521 26.00 -17.58 22.62
C ASP A 521 27.22 -16.75 23.04
N VAL A 522 27.02 -15.62 23.74
CA VAL A 522 28.06 -14.65 24.13
C VAL A 522 29.33 -15.31 24.69
N ALA A 523 29.20 -16.23 25.65
CA ALA A 523 30.35 -16.89 26.27
C ALA A 523 31.14 -17.79 25.29
N TYR A 524 30.46 -18.38 24.30
CA TYR A 524 31.07 -19.26 23.31
C TYR A 524 31.78 -18.47 22.23
N VAL A 525 31.16 -17.38 21.79
CA VAL A 525 31.74 -16.38 20.89
C VAL A 525 32.99 -15.76 21.51
N GLU A 526 32.91 -15.30 22.76
CA GLU A 526 34.07 -14.75 23.48
C GLU A 526 35.20 -15.77 23.65
N GLN A 527 34.87 -17.03 23.94
CA GLN A 527 35.86 -18.09 24.09
C GLN A 527 36.59 -18.40 22.77
N LEU A 528 35.87 -18.44 21.65
CA LEU A 528 36.46 -18.62 20.32
C LEU A 528 37.37 -17.45 19.95
N ALA A 529 36.92 -16.22 20.26
CA ALA A 529 37.72 -15.01 20.03
C ALA A 529 39.01 -14.98 20.88
N LYS A 530 38.98 -15.51 22.11
CA LYS A 530 40.15 -15.64 22.99
C LYS A 530 41.13 -16.74 22.54
N ASN A 531 40.63 -17.84 21.97
CA ASN A 531 41.43 -19.00 21.58
C ASN A 531 41.19 -19.37 20.10
N PRO A 532 41.74 -18.57 19.17
CA PRO A 532 41.46 -18.72 17.75
C PRO A 532 42.02 -19.99 17.11
N LEU A 533 41.27 -20.58 16.18
CA LEU A 533 41.78 -21.67 15.32
C LEU A 533 42.65 -21.08 14.19
N LYS A 534 43.62 -21.85 13.69
CA LYS A 534 44.45 -21.45 12.52
C LYS A 534 43.76 -21.81 11.20
N VAL A 535 42.60 -21.20 10.94
CA VAL A 535 41.78 -21.43 9.74
C VAL A 535 41.39 -20.09 9.12
N ASP A 536 40.97 -20.09 7.86
CA ASP A 536 40.54 -18.87 7.16
C ASP A 536 39.15 -18.41 7.62
N LEU A 537 38.26 -19.37 7.90
CA LEU A 537 36.90 -19.15 8.36
C LEU A 537 36.53 -20.16 9.46
N CYS A 538 36.12 -19.70 10.64
CA CYS A 538 35.46 -20.57 11.61
C CYS A 538 34.05 -20.09 11.85
N SER A 539 33.12 -21.03 11.77
CA SER A 539 31.71 -20.80 12.01
C SER A 539 31.24 -21.58 13.21
N LEU A 540 30.48 -20.92 14.08
CA LEU A 540 29.92 -21.46 15.30
C LEU A 540 28.40 -21.45 15.19
N GLY A 541 27.78 -22.62 15.17
CA GLY A 541 26.33 -22.80 15.24
C GLY A 541 25.91 -23.24 16.63
N VAL A 542 25.12 -22.45 17.34
CA VAL A 542 24.52 -22.84 18.63
C VAL A 542 23.08 -23.31 18.37
N VAL A 543 22.79 -24.56 18.72
CA VAL A 543 21.52 -25.24 18.37
C VAL A 543 20.71 -25.51 19.62
N SER A 544 19.43 -25.12 19.58
CA SER A 544 18.38 -25.58 20.49
C SER A 544 17.47 -26.62 19.81
N THR A 545 16.42 -27.08 20.49
CA THR A 545 15.45 -28.04 19.93
C THR A 545 14.85 -27.58 18.61
N ASP A 546 14.56 -26.29 18.49
CA ASP A 546 13.70 -25.77 17.41
C ASP A 546 14.38 -24.67 16.56
N ALA A 547 15.54 -24.19 16.97
CA ALA A 547 16.24 -23.10 16.32
C ALA A 547 17.76 -23.21 16.45
N TYR A 548 18.48 -22.41 15.67
CA TYR A 548 19.91 -22.22 15.86
C TYR A 548 20.34 -20.80 15.52
N VAL A 549 21.38 -20.32 16.19
CA VAL A 549 22.07 -19.07 15.87
C VAL A 549 23.42 -19.42 15.28
N TYR A 550 23.90 -18.60 14.35
CA TYR A 550 25.13 -18.85 13.61
C TYR A 550 26.01 -17.61 13.61
N HIS A 551 27.29 -17.79 13.96
CA HIS A 551 28.31 -16.76 13.90
C HIS A 551 29.44 -17.25 13.03
N SER A 552 30.04 -16.37 12.24
CA SER A 552 31.21 -16.68 11.44
C SER A 552 32.27 -15.63 11.66
N PHE A 553 33.52 -16.08 11.74
CA PHE A 553 34.64 -15.23 12.03
C PHE A 553 35.75 -15.52 11.02
N HIS A 554 36.39 -14.46 10.54
CA HIS A 554 37.54 -14.53 9.64
C HIS A 554 38.82 -14.24 10.39
N TYR A 555 39.91 -14.88 9.97
CA TYR A 555 41.23 -14.54 10.46
C TYR A 555 41.86 -13.46 9.58
N GLN A 556 41.99 -12.24 10.08
CA GLN A 556 42.65 -11.12 9.38
C GLN A 556 43.60 -10.36 10.32
N ASN A 557 44.76 -9.96 9.80
CA ASN A 557 45.75 -9.13 10.51
C ASN A 557 46.19 -9.67 11.89
N GLY A 558 46.18 -11.00 12.07
CA GLY A 558 46.58 -11.65 13.31
C GLY A 558 45.48 -11.80 14.36
N ASN A 559 44.27 -11.26 14.11
CA ASN A 559 43.12 -11.33 15.02
C ASN A 559 41.89 -11.97 14.34
N TRP A 560 40.98 -12.48 15.16
CA TRP A 560 39.68 -12.96 14.71
C TRP A 560 38.68 -11.81 14.77
N GLU A 561 38.03 -11.55 13.65
CA GLU A 561 36.97 -10.57 13.54
C GLU A 561 35.68 -11.27 13.09
N GLU A 562 34.57 -10.91 13.72
CA GLU A 562 33.26 -11.46 13.35
C GLU A 562 32.78 -10.84 12.02
N ASP A 563 32.44 -11.69 11.05
CA ASP A 563 31.78 -11.23 9.82
C ASP A 563 30.28 -11.09 10.08
N LYS A 564 29.86 -9.88 10.49
CA LYS A 564 28.46 -9.55 10.76
C LYS A 564 27.52 -9.83 9.58
N ARG A 565 28.03 -9.89 8.34
CA ARG A 565 27.20 -10.23 7.16
C ARG A 565 26.77 -11.70 7.15
N ARG A 566 27.51 -12.56 7.84
CA ARG A 566 27.24 -14.00 7.97
C ARG A 566 26.48 -14.32 9.25
N GLN A 567 26.14 -13.31 10.06
CA GLN A 567 25.37 -13.50 11.28
C GLN A 567 24.00 -14.12 10.95
N SER A 568 23.65 -15.18 11.66
CA SER A 568 22.43 -15.98 11.48
C SER A 568 22.34 -16.81 10.19
N PHE A 569 23.34 -16.77 9.30
CA PHE A 569 23.40 -17.60 8.10
C PHE A 569 24.44 -18.71 8.24
N SER A 570 23.98 -19.97 8.14
CA SER A 570 24.91 -21.09 7.98
C SER A 570 25.78 -20.92 6.73
N SER A 571 26.99 -21.49 6.72
CA SER A 571 27.92 -21.36 5.60
C SER A 571 27.31 -21.76 4.25
N LEU A 572 26.50 -22.82 4.22
CA LEU A 572 25.76 -23.26 3.05
C LEU A 572 24.69 -22.25 2.63
N ARG A 573 23.83 -21.81 3.56
CA ARG A 573 22.78 -20.81 3.26
C ARG A 573 23.34 -19.52 2.70
N TYR A 574 24.47 -19.07 3.25
CA TYR A 574 25.12 -17.85 2.81
C TYR A 574 25.46 -17.91 1.31
N ARG A 575 25.89 -19.08 0.83
CA ARG A 575 26.24 -19.33 -0.58
C ARG A 575 25.01 -19.61 -1.44
N GLU A 576 24.08 -20.45 -0.99
CA GLU A 576 22.86 -20.79 -1.73
C GLU A 576 21.93 -19.57 -1.96
N LEU A 577 21.95 -18.60 -1.04
CA LEU A 577 21.23 -17.32 -1.17
C LEU A 577 22.06 -16.22 -1.83
N HIS A 578 23.31 -16.52 -2.20
CA HIS A 578 24.26 -15.61 -2.84
C HIS A 578 24.48 -14.29 -2.08
N ILE A 579 24.57 -14.36 -0.75
CA ILE A 579 24.72 -13.17 0.11
C ILE A 579 26.10 -12.53 -0.07
N GLU A 580 27.10 -13.30 -0.54
CA GLU A 580 28.44 -12.79 -0.88
C GLU A 580 28.40 -11.63 -1.89
N ARG A 581 27.38 -11.59 -2.76
CA ARG A 581 27.21 -10.54 -3.76
C ARG A 581 26.90 -9.18 -3.14
N LEU A 582 26.60 -9.09 -1.84
CA LEU A 582 26.22 -7.84 -1.17
C LEU A 582 27.42 -7.13 -0.52
N GLU A 583 28.65 -7.44 -0.92
CA GLU A 583 29.86 -6.87 -0.33
C GLU A 583 29.90 -5.33 -0.32
N ASN A 584 29.28 -4.67 -1.30
CA ASN A 584 29.18 -3.21 -1.39
C ASN A 584 28.19 -2.57 -0.40
N PHE A 585 27.48 -3.37 0.41
CA PHE A 585 26.45 -2.91 1.34
C PHE A 585 26.82 -3.26 2.79
N ASN A 586 26.40 -2.39 3.70
CA ASN A 586 26.28 -2.71 5.11
C ASN A 586 24.93 -3.40 5.32
N LEU A 587 24.94 -4.55 5.97
CA LEU A 587 23.76 -5.39 6.19
C LEU A 587 23.30 -5.25 7.64
N GLU A 588 22.00 -5.03 7.82
CA GLU A 588 21.32 -5.05 9.11
C GLU A 588 20.18 -6.07 9.04
N LEU A 589 20.26 -7.12 9.86
CA LEU A 589 19.23 -8.14 9.95
C LEU A 589 18.01 -7.58 10.70
N LEU A 590 16.89 -7.42 10.00
CA LEU A 590 15.64 -6.88 10.55
C LEU A 590 14.69 -7.97 11.02
N TYR A 591 14.73 -9.13 10.36
CA TYR A 591 13.87 -10.27 10.67
C TYR A 591 14.56 -11.57 10.30
N ASN A 592 14.38 -12.58 11.15
CA ASN A 592 15.00 -13.88 11.00
C ASN A 592 14.01 -14.95 11.45
N SER A 593 13.44 -15.67 10.48
CA SER A 593 12.66 -16.88 10.73
C SER A 593 13.37 -18.10 10.13
N ARG A 594 12.67 -19.22 10.08
CA ARG A 594 13.21 -20.47 9.57
C ARG A 594 13.43 -20.44 8.06
N HIS A 595 12.51 -19.79 7.34
CA HIS A 595 12.44 -19.76 5.88
C HIS A 595 12.66 -18.37 5.31
N VAL A 596 12.47 -17.31 6.11
CA VAL A 596 12.50 -15.93 5.64
C VAL A 596 13.48 -15.11 6.47
N HIS A 597 14.36 -14.39 5.79
CA HIS A 597 15.29 -13.46 6.39
C HIS A 597 15.15 -12.11 5.72
N VAL A 598 14.83 -11.06 6.46
CA VAL A 598 14.73 -9.70 5.90
C VAL A 598 15.88 -8.86 6.41
N MET A 599 16.59 -8.24 5.48
CA MET A 599 17.71 -7.36 5.77
C MET A 599 17.49 -5.98 5.19
N LYS A 600 17.98 -4.97 5.91
CA LYS A 600 18.23 -3.66 5.36
C LYS A 600 19.65 -3.60 4.82
N LEU A 601 19.76 -3.11 3.60
CA LEU A 601 21.00 -2.87 2.90
C LEU A 601 21.22 -1.37 2.83
N GLU A 602 22.40 -0.90 3.23
CA GLU A 602 22.85 0.47 3.02
C GLU A 602 24.15 0.48 2.23
N ALA A 603 24.17 1.13 1.08
CA ALA A 603 25.37 1.12 0.24
C ALA A 603 26.53 1.87 0.91
N LYS A 604 27.71 1.26 0.92
CA LYS A 604 28.92 1.83 1.55
C LYS A 604 29.36 3.15 0.92
N THR A 605 29.12 3.32 -0.38
CA THR A 605 29.50 4.52 -1.13
C THR A 605 28.39 5.57 -1.21
N ASN A 606 27.14 5.21 -0.90
CA ASN A 606 25.97 6.08 -1.03
C ASN A 606 24.93 5.77 0.05
N ALA A 607 24.99 6.50 1.18
CA ALA A 607 24.05 6.31 2.29
C ALA A 607 22.57 6.60 1.93
N LYS A 608 22.28 7.23 0.78
CA LYS A 608 20.90 7.42 0.29
C LYS A 608 20.34 6.17 -0.38
N ASP A 609 21.21 5.26 -0.81
CA ASP A 609 20.84 3.96 -1.35
C ASP A 609 20.61 2.99 -0.19
N GLN A 610 19.36 2.95 0.24
CA GLN A 610 18.85 2.02 1.25
C GLN A 610 17.78 1.14 0.63
N ARG A 611 17.91 -0.17 0.79
CA ARG A 611 17.02 -1.18 0.21
C ARG A 611 16.62 -2.21 1.26
N LEU A 612 15.47 -2.84 1.07
CA LEU A 612 15.04 -3.99 1.85
C LEU A 612 15.09 -5.24 0.97
N PHE A 613 15.86 -6.23 1.40
CA PHE A 613 15.95 -7.52 0.72
C PHE A 613 15.36 -8.59 1.61
N ALA A 614 14.46 -9.41 1.07
CA ALA A 614 13.97 -10.61 1.72
C ALA A 614 14.60 -11.84 1.06
N PHE A 615 15.19 -12.70 1.86
CA PHE A 615 15.79 -13.96 1.45
C PHE A 615 14.88 -15.10 1.90
N ILE A 616 14.48 -15.93 0.94
CA ILE A 616 13.55 -17.03 1.15
C ILE A 616 14.27 -18.35 0.87
N GLU A 617 14.07 -19.32 1.74
CA GLU A 617 14.60 -20.66 1.55
C GLU A 617 13.47 -21.69 1.50
N VAL A 618 13.37 -22.36 0.35
CA VAL A 618 12.44 -23.47 0.12
C VAL A 618 13.26 -24.70 -0.24
N PRO A 619 13.68 -25.50 0.76
CA PRO A 619 14.58 -26.60 0.49
C PRO A 619 13.94 -27.68 -0.40
N GLU A 620 12.68 -28.02 -0.12
CA GLU A 620 11.89 -29.05 -0.81
C GLU A 620 10.67 -28.38 -1.46
N PRO A 621 10.82 -27.79 -2.65
CA PRO A 621 9.70 -27.23 -3.38
C PRO A 621 8.79 -28.37 -3.86
N LYS A 622 7.50 -28.28 -3.50
CA LYS A 622 6.44 -29.12 -4.09
C LYS A 622 5.76 -28.30 -5.18
N PHE A 623 5.82 -28.79 -6.40
CA PHE A 623 5.21 -28.16 -7.56
C PHE A 623 3.88 -28.85 -7.86
N GLU A 624 2.81 -28.07 -7.82
CA GLU A 624 1.47 -28.50 -8.23
C GLU A 624 1.27 -28.01 -9.67
N LEU A 625 0.90 -28.92 -10.57
CA LEU A 625 0.77 -28.64 -12.00
C LEU A 625 -0.70 -28.66 -12.43
N ASN A 626 -1.08 -27.72 -13.29
CA ASN A 626 -2.41 -27.69 -13.90
C ASN A 626 -2.53 -28.71 -15.06
N GLU A 627 -3.71 -28.78 -15.68
CA GLU A 627 -3.98 -29.66 -16.84
C GLU A 627 -3.04 -29.41 -18.04
N ASN A 628 -2.54 -28.18 -18.18
CA ASN A 628 -1.61 -27.76 -19.24
C ASN A 628 -0.12 -28.03 -18.92
N GLN A 629 0.19 -28.71 -17.80
CA GLN A 629 1.56 -28.95 -17.32
C GLN A 629 2.33 -27.68 -16.91
N GLU A 630 1.63 -26.60 -16.58
CA GLU A 630 2.17 -25.37 -16.02
C GLU A 630 2.09 -25.37 -14.50
N ILE A 631 2.98 -24.64 -13.84
CA ILE A 631 3.01 -24.50 -12.39
C ILE A 631 1.76 -23.73 -11.93
N GLU A 632 0.92 -24.40 -11.16
CA GLU A 632 -0.27 -23.84 -10.53
C GLU A 632 0.07 -23.28 -9.14
N ALA A 633 0.81 -24.04 -8.34
CA ALA A 633 1.17 -23.65 -6.98
C ALA A 633 2.53 -24.18 -6.53
N ILE A 634 3.19 -23.41 -5.66
CA ILE A 634 4.35 -23.86 -4.87
C ILE A 634 4.08 -23.46 -3.41
N SER A 635 3.29 -24.28 -2.72
CA SER A 635 2.65 -23.95 -1.43
C SER A 635 3.61 -23.40 -0.36
N GLN A 636 4.78 -24.02 -0.17
CA GLN A 636 5.79 -23.52 0.79
C GLN A 636 6.40 -22.18 0.37
N PHE A 637 6.59 -21.97 -0.93
CA PHE A 637 7.18 -20.76 -1.46
C PHE A 637 6.21 -19.58 -1.35
N GLU A 638 4.94 -19.78 -1.69
CA GLU A 638 3.87 -18.78 -1.53
C GLU A 638 3.72 -18.33 -0.09
N PHE A 639 3.72 -19.27 0.86
CA PHE A 639 3.70 -18.95 2.29
C PHE A 639 4.89 -18.08 2.71
N SER A 640 6.11 -18.46 2.30
CA SER A 640 7.30 -17.67 2.61
C SER A 640 7.30 -16.31 1.92
N ILE A 641 6.70 -16.19 0.73
CA ILE A 641 6.48 -14.90 0.06
C ILE A 641 5.50 -14.04 0.86
N GLN A 642 4.43 -14.60 1.40
CA GLN A 642 3.50 -13.86 2.26
C GLN A 642 4.17 -13.38 3.55
N GLU A 643 4.95 -14.22 4.21
CA GLU A 643 5.74 -13.86 5.39
C GLU A 643 6.74 -12.74 5.06
N ALA A 644 7.51 -12.87 3.97
CA ALA A 644 8.44 -11.85 3.50
C ALA A 644 7.73 -10.53 3.18
N ALA A 645 6.62 -10.59 2.44
CA ALA A 645 5.83 -9.42 2.09
C ALA A 645 5.27 -8.71 3.32
N LYS A 646 4.80 -9.47 4.32
CA LYS A 646 4.36 -8.94 5.61
C LYS A 646 5.46 -8.15 6.29
N VAL A 647 6.62 -8.77 6.47
CA VAL A 647 7.76 -8.12 7.15
C VAL A 647 8.22 -6.89 6.37
N LEU A 648 8.31 -6.96 5.05
CA LEU A 648 8.70 -5.81 4.21
C LEU A 648 7.71 -4.65 4.37
N ARG A 649 6.39 -4.90 4.40
CA ARG A 649 5.36 -3.89 4.66
C ARG A 649 5.49 -3.26 6.04
N GLU A 650 5.67 -4.08 7.09
CA GLU A 650 5.88 -3.58 8.45
C GLU A 650 7.09 -2.66 8.54
N GLN A 651 8.20 -3.02 7.89
CA GLN A 651 9.40 -2.19 7.86
C GLN A 651 9.15 -0.91 7.08
N GLN A 652 8.52 -0.96 5.90
CA GLN A 652 8.18 0.24 5.15
C GLN A 652 7.27 1.20 5.94
N ALA A 653 6.28 0.68 6.67
CA ALA A 653 5.35 1.47 7.47
C ALA A 653 6.02 2.20 8.65
N ARG A 654 7.13 1.69 9.19
CA ARG A 654 7.90 2.33 10.27
C ARG A 654 8.70 3.55 9.81
N HIS A 655 8.90 3.72 8.50
CA HIS A 655 9.71 4.78 7.95
C HIS A 655 8.88 5.83 7.21
N LYS A 656 9.28 7.11 7.33
CA LYS A 656 8.62 8.22 6.61
C LYS A 656 8.79 8.16 5.09
N ARG A 657 9.80 7.45 4.60
CA ARG A 657 10.12 7.29 3.19
C ARG A 657 10.10 5.81 2.84
N SER A 658 9.33 5.44 1.83
CA SER A 658 9.30 4.08 1.31
C SER A 658 10.65 3.72 0.68
N TYR A 659 11.08 2.49 0.92
CA TYR A 659 12.23 1.92 0.26
C TYR A 659 11.82 1.40 -1.11
N PHE A 660 12.62 1.68 -2.12
CA PHE A 660 12.42 1.23 -3.49
C PHE A 660 13.67 0.49 -3.92
N TRP A 661 13.58 -0.24 -5.03
CA TRP A 661 14.67 -1.11 -5.49
C TRP A 661 14.90 -2.29 -4.53
N ASN A 662 13.83 -2.70 -3.85
CA ASN A 662 13.81 -3.85 -2.96
C ASN A 662 13.88 -5.15 -3.78
N ARG A 663 14.29 -6.26 -3.18
CA ARG A 663 14.29 -7.57 -3.85
C ARG A 663 13.76 -8.66 -2.93
N ILE A 664 13.14 -9.65 -3.54
CA ILE A 664 12.95 -10.95 -2.92
C ILE A 664 13.89 -11.92 -3.63
N VAL A 665 14.72 -12.62 -2.88
CA VAL A 665 15.68 -13.60 -3.37
C VAL A 665 15.32 -14.94 -2.74
N ALA A 666 14.93 -15.91 -3.55
CA ALA A 666 14.55 -17.23 -3.06
C ALA A 666 15.52 -18.30 -3.58
N HIS A 667 15.81 -19.28 -2.74
CA HIS A 667 16.51 -20.49 -3.14
C HIS A 667 15.54 -21.69 -3.08
N LEU A 668 15.37 -22.37 -4.21
CA LEU A 668 14.59 -23.59 -4.37
C LEU A 668 15.58 -24.76 -4.47
N GLY A 669 15.71 -25.53 -3.38
CA GLY A 669 16.87 -26.39 -3.17
C GLY A 669 16.95 -27.65 -4.05
N HIS A 670 15.88 -28.46 -4.11
CA HIS A 670 15.92 -29.74 -4.82
C HIS A 670 15.98 -29.58 -6.35
N ALA A 671 16.78 -30.44 -6.99
CA ALA A 671 16.84 -30.47 -8.43
C ALA A 671 15.52 -31.00 -9.02
N HIS A 672 14.97 -30.28 -10.00
CA HIS A 672 13.66 -30.61 -10.58
C HIS A 672 13.68 -30.60 -12.11
N PRO A 673 12.81 -31.38 -12.77
CA PRO A 673 12.75 -31.43 -14.23
C PRO A 673 12.04 -30.23 -14.88
N LEU A 674 11.44 -29.34 -14.08
CA LEU A 674 10.63 -28.23 -14.59
C LEU A 674 11.45 -27.21 -15.37
N ARG A 675 10.88 -26.77 -16.49
CA ARG A 675 11.48 -25.78 -17.38
C ARG A 675 10.82 -24.41 -17.21
N ILE A 676 11.52 -23.37 -17.66
CA ILE A 676 11.02 -22.00 -17.61
C ILE A 676 9.72 -21.80 -18.40
N GLU A 677 9.50 -22.59 -19.46
CA GLU A 677 8.27 -22.60 -20.25
C GLU A 677 7.05 -23.03 -19.42
N GLN A 678 7.26 -23.85 -18.39
CA GLN A 678 6.21 -24.35 -17.50
C GLN A 678 5.89 -23.38 -16.36
N VAL A 679 6.62 -22.26 -16.24
CA VAL A 679 6.27 -21.21 -15.27
C VAL A 679 4.89 -20.63 -15.59
N GLY A 680 4.47 -20.65 -16.86
CA GLY A 680 3.13 -20.23 -17.28
C GLY A 680 2.76 -18.86 -16.72
N GLN A 681 1.57 -18.77 -16.12
CA GLN A 681 1.05 -17.58 -15.44
C GLN A 681 1.33 -17.56 -13.93
N TYR A 682 2.20 -18.44 -13.41
CA TYR A 682 2.46 -18.55 -11.97
C TYR A 682 2.79 -17.21 -11.27
N PRO A 683 3.61 -16.31 -11.86
CA PRO A 683 3.88 -15.01 -11.24
C PRO A 683 2.62 -14.14 -11.01
N GLU A 684 1.55 -14.30 -11.79
CA GLU A 684 0.29 -13.57 -11.61
C GLU A 684 -0.37 -13.87 -10.26
N ARG A 685 -0.14 -15.06 -9.71
CA ARG A 685 -0.59 -15.42 -8.36
C ARG A 685 0.23 -14.72 -7.27
N LEU A 686 1.51 -14.46 -7.54
CA LEU A 686 2.43 -13.82 -6.58
C LEU A 686 2.30 -12.30 -6.59
N ILE A 687 2.02 -11.68 -7.75
CA ILE A 687 1.97 -10.23 -7.92
C ILE A 687 1.07 -9.54 -6.88
N PRO A 688 -0.18 -9.96 -6.62
CA PRO A 688 -1.03 -9.34 -5.60
C PRO A 688 -0.41 -9.38 -4.19
N LEU A 689 0.34 -10.43 -3.87
CA LEU A 689 0.97 -10.59 -2.56
C LEU A 689 2.14 -9.62 -2.37
N ILE A 690 2.86 -9.29 -3.45
CA ILE A 690 4.09 -8.48 -3.41
C ILE A 690 3.93 -7.07 -3.98
N GLN A 691 2.71 -6.71 -4.42
CA GLN A 691 2.41 -5.37 -4.92
C GLN A 691 2.61 -4.31 -3.82
N GLY A 692 3.15 -3.16 -4.21
CA GLY A 692 3.41 -2.03 -3.29
C GLY A 692 4.69 -2.18 -2.45
N LEU A 693 5.43 -3.29 -2.59
CA LEU A 693 6.68 -3.51 -1.86
C LEU A 693 7.90 -2.77 -2.43
N GLY A 694 7.74 -1.98 -3.49
CA GLY A 694 8.85 -1.27 -4.13
C GLY A 694 9.92 -2.20 -4.71
N LEU A 695 9.52 -3.42 -5.12
CA LEU A 695 10.42 -4.43 -5.66
C LEU A 695 10.93 -4.05 -7.05
N GLU A 696 12.24 -4.17 -7.24
CA GLU A 696 12.86 -4.20 -8.58
C GLU A 696 12.56 -5.53 -9.27
N LYS A 697 12.75 -6.64 -8.54
CA LYS A 697 12.57 -8.00 -9.05
C LYS A 697 12.46 -9.05 -7.96
N LEU A 698 11.91 -10.20 -8.36
CA LEU A 698 11.98 -11.47 -7.64
C LEU A 698 13.04 -12.35 -8.32
N VAL A 699 14.00 -12.85 -7.55
CA VAL A 699 15.10 -13.70 -8.01
C VAL A 699 14.92 -15.08 -7.43
N LEU A 700 14.89 -16.12 -8.26
CA LEU A 700 14.83 -17.52 -7.83
C LEU A 700 16.11 -18.23 -8.26
N TYR A 701 16.87 -18.73 -7.30
CA TYR A 701 17.96 -19.67 -7.55
C TYR A 701 17.42 -21.08 -7.42
N THR A 702 17.61 -21.90 -8.46
CA THR A 702 17.14 -23.28 -8.45
C THR A 702 18.03 -24.19 -9.28
N ARG A 703 17.83 -25.51 -9.17
CA ARG A 703 18.55 -26.53 -9.91
C ARG A 703 17.62 -27.24 -10.87
N VAL A 704 17.89 -27.10 -12.17
CA VAL A 704 17.08 -27.72 -13.22
C VAL A 704 17.78 -28.98 -13.74
N LEU A 705 17.06 -30.11 -13.79
CA LEU A 705 17.55 -31.35 -14.38
C LEU A 705 17.50 -31.26 -15.90
N THR A 706 18.67 -31.43 -16.53
CA THR A 706 18.80 -31.53 -17.99
C THR A 706 18.24 -32.87 -18.50
N LYS A 707 18.04 -32.99 -19.82
CA LYS A 707 17.65 -34.27 -20.46
C LYS A 707 18.62 -35.43 -20.17
N ALA A 708 19.88 -35.10 -19.85
CA ALA A 708 20.90 -36.06 -19.45
C ALA A 708 20.90 -36.37 -17.94
N ASN A 709 19.86 -35.96 -17.21
CA ASN A 709 19.71 -36.08 -15.77
C ASN A 709 20.84 -35.42 -14.94
N LYS A 710 21.49 -34.41 -15.52
CA LYS A 710 22.48 -33.56 -14.84
C LYS A 710 21.80 -32.31 -14.31
N ALA A 711 21.93 -32.02 -13.02
CA ALA A 711 21.45 -30.79 -12.40
C ALA A 711 22.31 -29.58 -12.83
N VAL A 712 21.65 -28.46 -13.15
CA VAL A 712 22.30 -27.21 -13.56
C VAL A 712 21.70 -26.06 -12.75
N ASP A 713 22.55 -25.27 -12.11
CA ASP A 713 22.13 -24.07 -11.39
C ASP A 713 21.56 -23.03 -12.36
N THR A 714 20.39 -22.52 -12.02
CA THR A 714 19.61 -21.60 -12.85
C THR A 714 19.12 -20.45 -11.99
N GLU A 715 19.38 -19.22 -12.42
CA GLU A 715 18.82 -17.98 -11.89
C GLU A 715 17.62 -17.59 -12.75
N VAL A 716 16.42 -17.60 -12.15
CA VAL A 716 15.18 -17.12 -12.76
C VAL A 716 14.87 -15.73 -12.21
N LEU A 717 14.69 -14.78 -13.11
CA LEU A 717 14.40 -13.38 -12.81
C LEU A 717 12.96 -13.08 -13.21
N VAL A 718 12.18 -12.57 -12.27
CA VAL A 718 10.86 -11.99 -12.53
C VAL A 718 10.95 -10.49 -12.31
N GLU A 719 10.86 -9.72 -13.39
CA GLU A 719 11.03 -8.26 -13.42
C GLU A 719 9.71 -7.56 -13.80
N ASP A 720 9.64 -6.23 -13.66
CA ASP A 720 8.47 -5.39 -14.02
C ASP A 720 7.17 -5.66 -13.23
N LEU A 721 7.28 -6.05 -11.96
CA LEU A 721 6.19 -6.51 -11.07
C LEU A 721 5.01 -5.53 -10.81
N SER A 722 4.95 -4.35 -11.43
CA SER A 722 3.90 -3.33 -11.17
C SER A 722 2.57 -3.64 -11.84
N THR A 723 2.61 -4.06 -13.11
CA THR A 723 1.43 -4.23 -13.98
C THR A 723 1.63 -5.36 -14.99
N HIS A 724 2.87 -5.69 -15.34
CA HIS A 724 3.22 -6.69 -16.34
C HIS A 724 4.58 -7.30 -16.04
N TYR A 725 4.70 -8.61 -15.92
CA TYR A 725 5.97 -9.24 -15.58
C TYR A 725 6.70 -9.78 -16.80
N THR A 726 8.03 -9.85 -16.71
CA THR A 726 8.85 -10.66 -17.62
C THR A 726 9.61 -11.72 -16.83
N VAL A 727 9.70 -12.93 -17.39
CA VAL A 727 10.43 -14.06 -16.78
C VAL A 727 11.62 -14.41 -17.65
N ARG A 728 12.82 -14.44 -17.06
CA ARG A 728 14.07 -14.75 -17.77
C ARG A 728 14.90 -15.73 -16.96
N GLY A 729 15.46 -16.74 -17.62
CA GLY A 729 16.35 -17.73 -17.02
C GLY A 729 17.77 -17.54 -17.52
N ARG A 730 18.76 -17.59 -16.63
CA ARG A 730 20.18 -17.57 -16.98
C ARG A 730 21.00 -18.37 -15.97
N VAL A 731 22.29 -18.54 -16.26
CA VAL A 731 23.24 -19.05 -15.26
C VAL A 731 23.44 -17.96 -14.19
N PRO A 732 23.46 -18.33 -12.88
CA PRO A 732 23.71 -17.38 -11.81
C PRO A 732 24.96 -16.53 -12.05
N SER A 733 24.80 -15.20 -11.92
CA SER A 733 25.91 -14.26 -12.10
C SER A 733 26.81 -14.22 -10.86
N PRO A 734 28.14 -14.32 -11.02
CA PRO A 734 29.09 -14.19 -9.90
C PRO A 734 29.37 -12.72 -9.51
N GLU A 735 28.79 -11.75 -10.22
CA GLU A 735 29.11 -10.33 -10.02
C GLU A 735 28.48 -9.77 -8.73
N VAL A 736 29.28 -9.00 -7.99
CA VAL A 736 28.87 -8.26 -6.80
C VAL A 736 27.82 -7.21 -7.19
N LEU A 737 26.78 -7.09 -6.38
CA LEU A 737 25.72 -6.11 -6.55
C LEU A 737 26.28 -4.69 -6.41
N ALA A 738 26.09 -3.86 -7.44
CA ALA A 738 26.49 -2.47 -7.42
C ALA A 738 25.49 -1.58 -6.64
N PRO A 739 25.98 -0.56 -5.92
CA PRO A 739 25.15 0.56 -5.43
C PRO A 739 24.38 1.24 -6.57
N LEU A 740 23.30 1.95 -6.24
CA LEU A 740 22.51 2.69 -7.22
C LEU A 740 23.39 3.74 -7.89
N ASP A 741 23.52 3.61 -9.20
CA ASP A 741 24.14 4.63 -10.02
C ASP A 741 23.24 5.89 -10.11
N PRO A 742 23.75 7.02 -10.63
CA PRO A 742 22.98 8.25 -10.75
C PRO A 742 21.71 8.13 -11.61
N TYR A 743 21.72 7.32 -12.67
CA TYR A 743 20.56 7.08 -13.52
C TYR A 743 19.49 6.33 -12.74
N THR A 744 19.86 5.21 -12.12
CA THR A 744 18.91 4.40 -11.34
C THR A 744 18.32 5.17 -10.17
N SER A 745 19.12 6.06 -9.54
CA SER A 745 18.62 6.98 -8.52
C SER A 745 17.52 7.92 -9.03
N LYS A 746 17.60 8.38 -10.29
CA LYS A 746 16.53 9.17 -10.92
C LYS A 746 15.28 8.33 -11.16
N VAL A 747 15.43 7.10 -11.66
CA VAL A 747 14.31 6.16 -11.86
C VAL A 747 13.57 5.92 -10.53
N VAL A 748 14.31 5.64 -9.45
CA VAL A 748 13.75 5.46 -8.11
C VAL A 748 13.01 6.71 -7.62
N ASN A 749 13.54 7.90 -7.88
CA ASN A 749 12.88 9.15 -7.52
C ASN A 749 11.59 9.38 -8.32
N ALA A 750 11.56 9.06 -9.61
CA ALA A 750 10.36 9.15 -10.44
C ALA A 750 9.27 8.18 -9.96
N LEU A 751 9.65 6.93 -9.61
CA LEU A 751 8.75 5.94 -9.02
C LEU A 751 8.14 6.42 -7.69
N ARG A 752 8.94 7.09 -6.83
CA ARG A 752 8.44 7.72 -5.60
C ARG A 752 7.41 8.82 -5.84
N LEU A 753 7.51 9.52 -6.98
CA LEU A 753 6.55 10.53 -7.40
C LEU A 753 5.34 9.93 -8.14
N GLY A 754 5.31 8.61 -8.35
CA GLY A 754 4.25 7.94 -9.12
C GLY A 754 4.19 8.42 -10.57
N SER A 755 5.31 8.88 -11.13
CA SER A 755 5.39 9.52 -12.45
C SER A 755 6.32 8.75 -13.38
N PRO A 756 6.03 8.70 -14.70
CA PRO A 756 6.91 8.02 -15.65
C PRO A 756 8.25 8.75 -15.78
N TYR A 757 9.35 8.00 -15.83
CA TYR A 757 10.67 8.56 -16.13
C TYR A 757 10.94 8.51 -17.64
N PRO A 758 11.40 9.61 -18.28
CA PRO A 758 11.52 9.70 -19.74
C PRO A 758 12.25 8.52 -20.40
N TYR A 759 13.40 8.14 -19.86
CA TYR A 759 14.24 7.10 -20.47
C TYR A 759 13.69 5.68 -20.27
N GLU A 760 12.88 5.44 -19.23
CA GLU A 760 12.13 4.18 -19.09
C GLU A 760 11.02 4.08 -20.14
N VAL A 761 10.35 5.20 -20.45
CA VAL A 761 9.37 5.25 -21.54
C VAL A 761 10.03 5.00 -22.89
N ILE A 762 11.17 5.63 -23.16
CA ILE A 762 11.95 5.38 -24.38
C ILE A 762 12.35 3.91 -24.46
N GLY A 763 12.85 3.33 -23.36
CA GLY A 763 13.19 1.90 -23.29
C GLY A 763 11.98 1.00 -23.58
N MET A 764 10.82 1.31 -23.01
CA MET A 764 9.57 0.58 -23.24
C MET A 764 9.18 0.54 -24.73
N LEU A 765 9.38 1.64 -25.45
CA LEU A 765 9.00 1.79 -26.86
C LEU A 765 10.06 1.31 -27.85
N THR A 766 11.28 1.02 -27.41
CA THR A 766 12.42 0.68 -28.28
C THR A 766 12.98 -0.73 -28.07
N LYS A 767 12.71 -1.38 -26.93
CA LYS A 767 13.18 -2.73 -26.63
C LYS A 767 12.60 -3.76 -27.62
N SER A 768 13.47 -4.47 -28.34
CA SER A 768 13.14 -5.50 -29.33
C SER A 768 12.40 -6.72 -28.76
N ASP A 769 12.59 -7.00 -27.47
CA ASP A 769 12.02 -8.19 -26.82
C ASP A 769 10.55 -7.98 -26.41
N ASN A 770 10.04 -6.74 -26.49
CA ASN A 770 8.71 -6.40 -26.06
C ASN A 770 7.70 -6.57 -27.21
N LYS A 771 7.13 -7.77 -27.35
CA LYS A 771 6.12 -8.08 -28.39
C LYS A 771 4.84 -7.22 -28.32
N LYS A 772 4.64 -6.40 -27.28
CA LYS A 772 3.46 -5.55 -27.12
C LYS A 772 3.52 -4.28 -27.97
N PHE A 773 4.71 -3.78 -28.26
CA PHE A 773 4.90 -2.55 -29.04
C PHE A 773 5.70 -2.85 -30.30
N PRO A 774 5.50 -2.08 -31.38
CA PRO A 774 6.32 -2.22 -32.57
C PRO A 774 7.79 -1.87 -32.25
N ASN A 775 8.74 -2.53 -32.89
CA ASN A 775 10.17 -2.31 -32.65
C ASN A 775 10.54 -0.84 -32.91
N GLY A 776 11.29 -0.23 -32.00
CA GLY A 776 11.52 1.22 -32.03
C GLY A 776 12.98 1.65 -32.04
N ARG A 777 13.26 2.82 -32.61
CA ARG A 777 14.52 3.55 -32.44
C ARG A 777 14.23 5.00 -32.07
N PHE A 778 14.96 5.52 -31.09
CA PHE A 778 14.88 6.90 -30.64
C PHE A 778 16.22 7.63 -30.86
N THR A 779 16.15 8.84 -31.39
CA THR A 779 17.30 9.75 -31.55
C THR A 779 17.03 11.02 -30.76
N GLU A 780 17.83 11.27 -29.73
CA GLU A 780 17.67 12.42 -28.83
C GLU A 780 18.24 13.71 -29.45
N TYR A 781 17.54 14.82 -29.19
CA TYR A 781 17.97 16.17 -29.56
C TYR A 781 17.97 17.11 -28.34
N ASP A 782 18.76 18.17 -28.44
CA ASP A 782 18.82 19.24 -27.45
C ASP A 782 18.98 20.60 -28.17
N ILE A 783 19.12 21.68 -27.41
CA ILE A 783 19.27 23.03 -27.95
C ILE A 783 20.62 23.66 -27.56
N GLU A 784 21.19 24.42 -28.48
CA GLU A 784 22.24 25.39 -28.20
C GLU A 784 21.68 26.80 -28.35
N VAL A 785 21.95 27.67 -27.38
CA VAL A 785 21.53 29.07 -27.40
C VAL A 785 22.79 29.93 -27.51
N ASN A 786 22.86 30.76 -28.54
CA ASN A 786 24.00 31.66 -28.73
C ASN A 786 23.90 32.88 -27.80
N ALA A 787 24.97 33.69 -27.74
CA ALA A 787 25.00 34.90 -26.90
C ALA A 787 23.94 35.97 -27.26
N LYS A 788 23.29 35.86 -28.43
CA LYS A 788 22.20 36.73 -28.87
C LYS A 788 20.81 36.17 -28.51
N GLY A 789 20.75 34.98 -27.90
CA GLY A 789 19.49 34.32 -27.50
C GLY A 789 18.82 33.51 -28.63
N GLU A 790 19.45 33.37 -29.79
CA GLU A 790 18.96 32.54 -30.89
C GLU A 790 19.22 31.06 -30.56
N GLN A 791 18.22 30.21 -30.79
CA GLN A 791 18.29 28.78 -30.51
C GLN A 791 18.54 27.98 -31.78
N LYS A 792 19.32 26.90 -31.66
CA LYS A 792 19.50 25.89 -32.70
C LYS A 792 19.32 24.50 -32.11
N THR A 793 18.53 23.66 -32.78
CA THR A 793 18.38 22.25 -32.42
C THR A 793 19.59 21.45 -32.87
N ILE A 794 20.15 20.66 -31.96
CA ILE A 794 21.33 19.82 -32.17
C ILE A 794 21.02 18.37 -31.78
N SER A 795 21.58 17.40 -32.51
CA SER A 795 21.52 16.01 -32.09
C SER A 795 22.51 15.78 -30.96
N VAL A 796 22.08 15.04 -29.94
CA VAL A 796 22.92 14.62 -28.80
C VAL A 796 23.10 13.10 -28.80
N GLU A 797 23.08 12.49 -29.98
CA GLU A 797 23.31 11.06 -30.18
C GLU A 797 24.61 10.62 -29.49
N GLY A 798 24.52 9.57 -28.67
CA GLY A 798 25.62 9.08 -27.84
C GLY A 798 25.65 9.61 -26.41
N ARG A 799 24.80 10.59 -26.04
CA ARG A 799 24.59 10.97 -24.64
C ARG A 799 24.00 9.80 -23.85
N ALA A 800 24.63 9.44 -22.73
CA ALA A 800 24.08 8.41 -21.86
C ALA A 800 22.74 8.86 -21.25
N HIS A 801 21.79 7.94 -21.14
CA HIS A 801 20.47 8.21 -20.59
C HIS A 801 20.57 8.82 -19.17
N GLY A 802 19.66 9.75 -18.87
CA GLY A 802 19.61 10.47 -17.59
C GLY A 802 20.63 11.57 -17.39
N LEU A 803 21.45 11.90 -18.39
CA LEU A 803 22.36 13.07 -18.35
C LEU A 803 21.75 14.33 -18.98
N ASN A 804 20.42 14.39 -19.13
CA ASN A 804 19.70 15.59 -19.56
C ASN A 804 19.91 16.76 -18.57
N SER A 805 20.17 17.94 -19.12
CA SER A 805 20.35 19.19 -18.37
C SER A 805 19.03 19.88 -17.99
N SER A 806 17.93 19.52 -18.64
CA SER A 806 16.60 20.14 -18.53
C SER A 806 15.54 19.15 -18.07
N ASN A 807 14.41 19.66 -17.59
CA ASN A 807 13.23 18.87 -17.21
C ASN A 807 12.42 18.39 -18.43
N VAL A 808 12.86 18.65 -19.65
CA VAL A 808 12.23 18.18 -20.90
C VAL A 808 13.26 17.43 -21.74
N VAL A 809 12.90 16.21 -22.14
CA VAL A 809 13.63 15.40 -23.11
C VAL A 809 12.81 15.33 -24.39
N PHE A 810 13.43 15.56 -25.55
CA PHE A 810 12.75 15.43 -26.82
C PHE A 810 13.63 14.78 -27.88
N GLY A 811 13.00 14.17 -28.87
CA GLY A 811 13.70 13.59 -30.00
C GLY A 811 12.78 12.89 -30.99
N ARG A 812 13.38 12.29 -32.01
CA ARG A 812 12.65 11.57 -33.06
C ARG A 812 12.53 10.10 -32.69
N ILE A 813 11.33 9.55 -32.74
CA ILE A 813 11.08 8.12 -32.53
C ILE A 813 10.47 7.50 -33.79
N VAL A 814 10.98 6.33 -34.17
CA VAL A 814 10.50 5.51 -35.29
C VAL A 814 10.13 4.15 -34.74
N ASN A 815 8.88 3.72 -34.94
CA ASN A 815 8.40 2.38 -34.57
C ASN A 815 7.94 1.62 -35.82
N GLU A 816 8.42 0.39 -36.03
CA GLU A 816 8.05 -0.46 -37.15
C GLU A 816 7.28 -1.70 -36.66
N THR A 817 6.09 -1.92 -37.24
CA THR A 817 5.24 -3.08 -36.94
C THR A 817 5.67 -4.32 -37.70
N GLU A 818 5.22 -5.50 -37.25
CA GLU A 818 5.46 -6.77 -37.95
C GLU A 818 4.91 -6.78 -39.39
N ASP A 819 3.82 -6.04 -39.65
CA ASP A 819 3.27 -5.84 -40.99
C ASP A 819 4.00 -4.78 -41.83
N GLY A 820 5.14 -4.26 -41.33
CA GLY A 820 6.02 -3.33 -42.02
C GLY A 820 5.47 -1.90 -42.13
N GLN A 821 4.58 -1.51 -41.21
CA GLN A 821 4.08 -0.13 -41.06
C GLN A 821 5.03 0.65 -40.16
N ILE A 822 5.39 1.86 -40.59
CA ILE A 822 6.33 2.73 -39.87
C ILE A 822 5.57 3.91 -39.27
N PHE A 823 5.70 4.11 -37.97
CA PHE A 823 5.19 5.24 -37.22
C PHE A 823 6.36 6.14 -36.80
N GLU A 824 6.49 7.29 -37.45
CA GLU A 824 7.53 8.27 -37.20
C GLU A 824 6.94 9.56 -36.62
N ARG A 825 7.54 10.08 -35.55
CA ARG A 825 7.02 11.23 -34.80
C ARG A 825 8.09 11.90 -33.93
N ILE A 826 7.81 13.12 -33.50
CA ILE A 826 8.61 13.84 -32.50
C ILE A 826 8.04 13.53 -31.12
N LEU A 827 8.83 12.92 -30.24
CA LEU A 827 8.42 12.57 -28.88
C LEU A 827 8.99 13.58 -27.88
N VAL A 828 8.13 14.11 -27.01
CA VAL A 828 8.48 15.02 -25.91
C VAL A 828 8.06 14.40 -24.58
N LEU A 829 8.97 14.41 -23.60
CA LEU A 829 8.80 13.74 -22.31
C LEU A 829 9.19 14.70 -21.18
N GLY A 830 8.32 14.85 -20.18
CA GLY A 830 8.62 15.58 -18.95
C GLY A 830 9.45 14.74 -17.96
N ASP A 831 10.49 15.32 -17.38
CA ASP A 831 11.31 14.74 -16.32
C ASP A 831 10.90 15.36 -14.96
N PRO A 832 10.17 14.61 -14.11
CA PRO A 832 9.72 15.11 -12.80
C PRO A 832 10.82 15.10 -11.74
N THR A 833 12.00 14.54 -12.02
CA THR A 833 13.02 14.28 -10.99
C THR A 833 13.76 15.53 -10.53
N ARG A 834 13.56 16.65 -11.22
CA ARG A 834 14.17 17.96 -10.96
C ARG A 834 13.07 19.01 -10.87
N ASP A 835 12.99 19.71 -9.75
CA ASP A 835 12.00 20.77 -9.46
C ASP A 835 10.55 20.38 -9.82
N LEU A 836 10.21 19.09 -9.66
CA LEU A 836 8.90 18.52 -10.01
C LEU A 836 8.48 18.78 -11.47
N GLY A 837 9.44 18.92 -12.38
CA GLY A 837 9.15 19.20 -13.78
C GLY A 837 8.67 20.64 -14.03
N SER A 838 9.10 21.60 -13.21
CA SER A 838 8.76 23.01 -13.43
C SER A 838 9.24 23.51 -14.80
N LEU A 839 8.51 24.46 -15.36
CA LEU A 839 8.72 25.01 -16.70
C LEU A 839 9.42 26.37 -16.61
N ALA A 840 10.75 26.36 -16.75
CA ALA A 840 11.55 27.57 -16.90
C ALA A 840 11.79 27.88 -18.40
N GLU A 841 12.57 28.93 -18.68
CA GLU A 841 12.97 29.30 -20.06
C GLU A 841 13.60 28.12 -20.81
N GLY A 842 14.49 27.39 -20.15
CA GLY A 842 15.22 26.28 -20.76
C GLY A 842 14.31 25.15 -21.25
N GLU A 843 13.28 24.81 -20.47
CA GLU A 843 12.27 23.82 -20.81
C GLU A 843 11.37 24.32 -21.94
N CYS A 844 10.89 25.57 -21.83
CA CYS A 844 10.02 26.18 -22.84
C CYS A 844 10.67 26.24 -24.22
N ARG A 845 11.97 26.58 -24.28
CA ARG A 845 12.74 26.58 -25.54
C ARG A 845 12.83 25.20 -26.18
N ARG A 846 12.97 24.13 -25.40
CA ARG A 846 13.01 22.74 -25.90
C ARG A 846 11.67 22.29 -26.45
N VAL A 847 10.57 22.64 -25.80
CA VAL A 847 9.22 22.38 -26.32
C VAL A 847 9.01 23.11 -27.66
N MET A 848 9.41 24.38 -27.77
CA MET A 848 9.33 25.11 -29.05
C MET A 848 10.24 24.48 -30.12
N ALA A 849 11.45 24.06 -29.78
CA ALA A 849 12.35 23.38 -30.71
C ALA A 849 11.77 22.04 -31.21
N ALA A 850 11.04 21.30 -30.37
CA ALA A 850 10.32 20.10 -30.77
C ALA A 850 9.18 20.41 -31.74
N LEU A 851 8.40 21.47 -31.49
CA LEU A 851 7.34 21.95 -32.40
C LEU A 851 7.92 22.41 -33.74
N ASP A 852 9.01 23.17 -33.72
CA ASP A 852 9.71 23.63 -34.94
C ASP A 852 10.23 22.45 -35.78
N MET A 853 10.76 21.41 -35.12
CA MET A 853 11.19 20.18 -35.78
C MET A 853 10.01 19.40 -36.37
N ALA A 854 8.92 19.25 -35.61
CA ALA A 854 7.70 18.57 -36.08
C ALA A 854 7.11 19.27 -37.31
N GLU A 855 7.08 20.60 -37.33
CA GLU A 855 6.61 21.39 -38.48
C GLU A 855 7.54 21.24 -39.68
N ALA A 856 8.85 21.39 -39.49
CA ALA A 856 9.84 21.31 -40.57
C ALA A 856 9.85 19.93 -41.24
N GLU A 857 9.72 18.87 -40.46
CA GLU A 857 9.73 17.47 -40.94
C GLU A 857 8.32 16.97 -41.31
N LYS A 858 7.26 17.74 -41.03
CA LYS A 858 5.85 17.35 -41.20
C LYS A 858 5.49 16.06 -40.48
N LEU A 859 5.99 15.91 -39.26
CA LEU A 859 5.76 14.76 -38.40
C LEU A 859 4.76 15.12 -37.29
N PRO A 860 3.91 14.18 -36.85
CA PRO A 860 3.11 14.39 -35.65
C PRO A 860 4.02 14.51 -34.42
N MET A 861 3.52 15.22 -33.41
CA MET A 861 4.18 15.32 -32.10
C MET A 861 3.46 14.45 -31.08
N GLU A 862 4.22 13.69 -30.31
CA GLU A 862 3.75 12.99 -29.11
C GLU A 862 4.28 13.68 -27.87
N TRP A 863 3.43 13.80 -26.85
CA TRP A 863 3.82 14.42 -25.60
C TRP A 863 3.34 13.62 -24.39
N ILE A 864 4.26 13.24 -23.51
CA ILE A 864 3.95 12.81 -22.15
C ILE A 864 4.32 13.94 -21.18
N PRO A 865 3.38 14.85 -20.90
CA PRO A 865 3.61 15.96 -19.99
C PRO A 865 3.58 15.50 -18.53
N VAL A 866 4.59 15.92 -17.78
CA VAL A 866 4.64 15.88 -16.32
C VAL A 866 5.25 17.19 -15.83
N SER A 867 4.45 18.02 -15.17
CA SER A 867 4.91 19.34 -14.72
C SER A 867 4.15 19.91 -13.53
N SER A 868 4.89 20.55 -12.63
CA SER A 868 4.38 21.38 -11.53
C SER A 868 3.95 22.80 -11.96
N GLY A 869 4.01 23.12 -13.25
CA GLY A 869 3.63 24.43 -13.80
C GLY A 869 4.81 25.34 -14.06
N ALA A 870 4.55 26.64 -14.18
CA ALA A 870 5.59 27.64 -14.41
C ALA A 870 6.56 27.69 -13.22
N ALA A 871 7.86 27.80 -13.48
CA ALA A 871 8.85 27.98 -12.42
C ALA A 871 8.58 29.29 -11.65
N ILE A 872 8.70 29.24 -10.33
CA ILE A 872 8.48 30.38 -9.42
C ILE A 872 9.80 30.72 -8.75
N ASP A 873 10.26 31.96 -8.90
CA ASP A 873 11.40 32.46 -8.13
C ASP A 873 10.94 32.77 -6.69
N MET A 874 11.39 31.97 -5.72
CA MET A 874 10.94 32.11 -4.33
C MET A 874 11.43 33.38 -3.62
N ASN A 875 12.44 34.09 -4.17
CA ASN A 875 12.91 35.35 -3.60
C ASN A 875 12.06 36.54 -4.06
N THR A 876 11.59 36.50 -5.31
CA THR A 876 10.81 37.60 -5.91
C THR A 876 9.31 37.33 -5.98
N GLY A 877 8.90 36.06 -5.89
CA GLY A 877 7.53 35.60 -6.14
C GLY A 877 7.11 35.65 -7.61
N THR A 878 8.04 35.91 -8.53
CA THR A 878 7.72 36.06 -9.96
C THR A 878 7.59 34.69 -10.63
N GLU A 879 6.48 34.49 -11.36
CA GLU A 879 6.24 33.31 -12.18
C GLU A 879 6.75 33.51 -13.61
N ASN A 880 7.28 32.46 -14.22
CA ASN A 880 7.81 32.49 -15.59
C ASN A 880 6.71 32.46 -16.69
N LEU A 881 5.79 33.43 -16.65
CA LEU A 881 4.63 33.46 -17.54
C LEU A 881 4.96 33.86 -18.99
N ASP A 882 5.99 34.68 -19.21
CA ASP A 882 6.36 35.13 -20.57
C ASP A 882 6.77 33.96 -21.47
N TRP A 883 7.62 33.08 -20.97
CA TRP A 883 8.08 31.91 -21.72
C TRP A 883 6.98 30.88 -21.91
N THR A 884 6.14 30.68 -20.89
CA THR A 884 5.04 29.74 -21.01
C THR A 884 3.95 30.22 -21.98
N ALA A 885 3.70 31.53 -22.04
CA ALA A 885 2.84 32.14 -23.05
C ALA A 885 3.40 32.03 -24.47
N ARG A 886 4.74 32.13 -24.65
CA ARG A 886 5.39 31.90 -25.96
C ARG A 886 5.18 30.48 -26.47
N VAL A 887 5.32 29.47 -25.59
CA VAL A 887 5.04 28.07 -25.93
C VAL A 887 3.58 27.91 -26.35
N LEU A 888 2.63 28.45 -25.58
CA LEU A 888 1.21 28.39 -25.90
C LEU A 888 0.92 29.00 -27.28
N ARG A 889 1.45 30.20 -27.55
CA ARG A 889 1.31 30.84 -28.86
C ARG A 889 1.84 29.95 -29.98
N ARG A 890 3.04 29.41 -29.82
CA ARG A 890 3.68 28.56 -30.84
C ARG A 890 2.90 27.28 -31.10
N LEU A 891 2.36 26.68 -30.04
CA LEU A 891 1.51 25.50 -30.08
C LEU A 891 0.23 25.78 -30.88
N ILE A 892 -0.45 26.90 -30.62
CA ILE A 892 -1.63 27.33 -31.38
C ILE A 892 -1.28 27.57 -32.85
N GLU A 893 -0.16 28.25 -33.14
CA GLU A 893 0.27 28.50 -34.52
C GLU A 893 0.55 27.17 -35.26
N TYR A 894 1.12 26.17 -34.59
CA TYR A 894 1.36 24.84 -35.16
C TYR A 894 0.06 24.07 -35.44
N THR A 895 -0.86 24.01 -34.47
CA THR A 895 -2.11 23.27 -34.63
C THR A 895 -3.05 23.95 -35.64
N GLN A 896 -3.09 25.27 -35.72
CA GLN A 896 -3.87 26.00 -36.74
C GLN A 896 -3.38 25.75 -38.18
N GLN A 897 -2.09 25.42 -38.35
CA GLN A 897 -1.54 25.00 -39.63
C GLN A 897 -1.84 23.52 -39.96
N GLY A 898 -2.57 22.83 -39.09
CA GLY A 898 -2.98 21.44 -39.27
C GLY A 898 -1.98 20.42 -38.74
N GLY A 899 -1.02 20.85 -37.91
CA GLY A 899 -0.12 19.99 -37.16
C GLY A 899 -0.87 19.10 -36.17
N GLU A 900 -0.39 17.87 -35.98
CA GLU A 900 -1.00 16.87 -35.10
C GLU A 900 -0.19 16.75 -33.80
N ILE A 901 -0.89 16.76 -32.65
CA ILE A 901 -0.31 16.54 -31.32
C ILE A 901 -1.13 15.47 -30.57
N ASN A 902 -0.47 14.39 -30.17
CA ASN A 902 -1.04 13.33 -29.34
C ASN A 902 -0.46 13.41 -27.92
N ILE A 903 -1.33 13.46 -26.91
CA ILE A 903 -0.93 13.70 -25.51
C ILE A 903 -1.30 12.50 -24.64
N ILE A 904 -0.36 12.04 -23.81
CA ILE A 904 -0.62 11.05 -22.76
C ILE A 904 -0.39 11.70 -21.39
N VAL A 905 -1.46 11.97 -20.66
CA VAL A 905 -1.38 12.48 -19.29
C VAL A 905 -1.26 11.30 -18.32
N ALA A 906 -0.03 11.01 -17.90
CA ALA A 906 0.33 9.89 -17.03
C ALA A 906 0.76 10.31 -15.60
N GLY A 907 0.53 11.57 -15.23
CA GLY A 907 0.86 12.15 -13.94
C GLY A 907 0.13 13.47 -13.69
N ILE A 908 0.52 14.19 -12.64
CA ILE A 908 -0.10 15.46 -12.27
C ILE A 908 0.51 16.59 -13.12
N ASN A 909 -0.36 17.32 -13.83
CA ASN A 909 -0.02 18.50 -14.62
C ASN A 909 -0.71 19.72 -14.03
N VAL A 910 0.09 20.73 -13.68
CA VAL A 910 -0.38 21.95 -13.01
C VAL A 910 -0.18 23.18 -13.91
N GLY A 911 -1.13 24.12 -13.86
CA GLY A 911 -0.98 25.46 -14.43
C GLY A 911 -0.79 25.47 -15.95
N ALA A 912 0.31 26.06 -16.42
CA ALA A 912 0.61 26.24 -17.84
C ALA A 912 0.53 24.94 -18.66
N GLN A 913 1.01 23.82 -18.11
CA GLN A 913 0.99 22.54 -18.80
C GLN A 913 -0.45 22.04 -19.05
N ALA A 914 -1.36 22.25 -18.10
CA ALA A 914 -2.77 21.87 -18.27
C ALA A 914 -3.42 22.68 -19.39
N TYR A 915 -3.11 23.98 -19.50
CA TYR A 915 -3.55 24.81 -20.63
C TYR A 915 -3.01 24.31 -21.97
N TRP A 916 -1.71 24.03 -22.05
CA TRP A 916 -1.11 23.53 -23.29
C TRP A 916 -1.75 22.23 -23.77
N ASN A 917 -2.03 21.32 -22.83
CA ASN A 917 -2.64 20.03 -23.16
C ASN A 917 -4.04 20.20 -23.74
N ALA A 918 -4.85 21.09 -23.15
CA ALA A 918 -6.20 21.39 -23.61
C ALA A 918 -6.18 22.06 -25.01
N GLU A 919 -5.35 23.10 -25.18
CA GLU A 919 -5.25 23.87 -26.42
C GLU A 919 -4.65 23.06 -27.59
N ALA A 920 -3.92 22.00 -27.29
CA ALA A 920 -3.35 21.09 -28.29
C ALA A 920 -4.36 20.11 -28.90
N THR A 921 -5.44 19.76 -28.19
CA THR A 921 -6.31 18.63 -28.57
C THR A 921 -7.80 18.95 -28.61
N MET A 922 -8.25 20.06 -28.01
CA MET A 922 -9.69 20.31 -27.82
C MET A 922 -10.33 21.25 -28.85
N LEU A 923 -9.56 22.07 -29.54
CA LEU A 923 -10.14 23.07 -30.44
C LEU A 923 -10.58 22.43 -31.76
N MET A 924 -11.58 22.99 -32.43
CA MET A 924 -12.12 22.41 -33.67
C MET A 924 -11.07 22.24 -34.79
N HIS A 925 -9.95 22.96 -34.73
CA HIS A 925 -8.87 22.90 -35.70
C HIS A 925 -7.74 21.94 -35.29
N THR A 926 -7.72 21.44 -34.05
CA THR A 926 -6.64 20.56 -33.57
C THR A 926 -6.78 19.15 -34.14
N LYS A 927 -5.65 18.49 -34.37
CA LYS A 927 -5.57 17.08 -34.74
C LYS A 927 -4.79 16.32 -33.70
N GLY A 928 -5.23 15.09 -33.42
CA GLY A 928 -4.64 14.21 -32.42
C GLY A 928 -5.60 13.95 -31.27
N VAL A 929 -5.10 13.30 -30.23
CA VAL A 929 -5.91 12.80 -29.11
C VAL A 929 -5.22 13.03 -27.77
N LEU A 930 -6.00 13.21 -26.72
CA LEU A 930 -5.56 13.19 -25.33
C LEU A 930 -6.03 11.88 -24.66
N ILE A 931 -5.05 11.10 -24.23
CA ILE A 931 -5.25 9.88 -23.45
C ILE A 931 -4.83 10.17 -22.01
N MET A 932 -5.69 9.90 -21.04
CA MET A 932 -5.38 10.13 -19.62
C MET A 932 -5.38 8.82 -18.83
N THR A 933 -4.34 8.61 -18.03
CA THR A 933 -4.26 7.45 -17.13
C THR A 933 -5.09 7.66 -15.86
N GLU A 934 -5.38 6.61 -15.10
CA GLU A 934 -6.10 6.73 -13.82
C GLU A 934 -5.33 7.55 -12.78
N THR A 935 -4.01 7.61 -12.88
CA THR A 935 -3.12 8.42 -12.03
C THR A 935 -2.92 9.85 -12.54
N GLY A 936 -3.41 10.15 -13.75
CA GLY A 936 -3.26 11.44 -14.41
C GLY A 936 -4.22 12.49 -13.87
N ALA A 937 -3.76 13.74 -13.77
CA ALA A 937 -4.63 14.88 -13.45
C ALA A 937 -4.18 16.13 -14.20
N MET A 938 -5.13 16.91 -14.72
CA MET A 938 -4.88 18.26 -15.24
C MET A 938 -5.57 19.29 -14.35
N VAL A 939 -4.81 20.14 -13.69
CA VAL A 939 -5.35 21.15 -12.77
C VAL A 939 -4.71 22.50 -13.01
N LEU A 940 -5.46 23.59 -12.89
CA LEU A 940 -4.89 24.93 -12.95
C LEU A 940 -4.21 25.31 -11.64
N THR A 941 -4.87 24.99 -10.53
CA THR A 941 -4.39 25.22 -9.16
C THR A 941 -4.49 23.91 -8.41
N GLY A 942 -3.41 23.54 -7.71
CA GLY A 942 -3.42 22.32 -6.90
C GLY A 942 -4.43 22.39 -5.75
N LYS A 943 -4.99 21.24 -5.38
CA LYS A 943 -6.03 21.09 -4.36
C LYS A 943 -5.68 21.77 -3.03
N ARG A 944 -4.45 21.62 -2.54
CA ARG A 944 -4.02 22.26 -1.28
C ARG A 944 -4.09 23.78 -1.32
N ALA A 945 -3.82 24.40 -2.46
CA ALA A 945 -3.94 25.84 -2.62
C ALA A 945 -5.42 26.27 -2.70
N LEU A 946 -6.29 25.45 -3.27
CA LEU A 946 -7.75 25.69 -3.29
C LEU A 946 -8.43 25.48 -1.93
N ASP A 947 -7.94 24.52 -1.13
CA ASP A 947 -8.35 24.36 0.27
C ASP A 947 -8.03 25.61 1.08
N PHE A 948 -6.84 26.18 0.86
CA PHE A 948 -6.40 27.40 1.54
C PHE A 948 -7.33 28.58 1.23
N SER A 949 -7.88 28.66 0.01
CA SER A 949 -8.88 29.68 -0.37
C SER A 949 -10.33 29.29 -0.05
N GLY A 950 -10.56 28.15 0.61
CA GLY A 950 -11.91 27.65 0.96
C GLY A 950 -12.80 27.34 -0.26
N SER A 951 -12.20 27.03 -1.41
CA SER A 951 -12.91 27.08 -2.71
C SER A 951 -13.28 25.71 -3.30
N VAL A 952 -12.91 24.59 -2.68
CA VAL A 952 -13.11 23.24 -3.25
C VAL A 952 -13.36 22.18 -2.16
N SER A 953 -14.30 21.25 -2.42
CA SER A 953 -14.66 20.12 -1.54
C SER A 953 -14.10 18.76 -1.98
N ALA A 954 -13.23 18.72 -3.00
CA ALA A 954 -12.64 17.49 -3.51
C ALA A 954 -11.57 16.91 -2.56
N GLU A 955 -11.28 15.62 -2.69
CA GLU A 955 -10.34 14.91 -1.80
C GLU A 955 -8.86 15.19 -2.18
N ASP A 956 -8.56 15.22 -3.47
CA ASP A 956 -7.21 15.38 -4.03
C ASP A 956 -7.21 16.06 -5.42
N ASN A 957 -6.05 16.09 -6.09
CA ASN A 957 -5.93 16.65 -7.44
C ASN A 957 -6.68 15.82 -8.51
N ILE A 958 -6.82 14.51 -8.32
CA ILE A 958 -7.57 13.63 -9.23
C ILE A 958 -9.07 13.95 -9.12
N GLY A 959 -9.55 14.26 -7.92
CA GLY A 959 -10.94 14.68 -7.67
C GLY A 959 -11.36 15.94 -8.43
N ILE A 960 -10.43 16.85 -8.75
CA ILE A 960 -10.70 18.09 -9.51
C ILE A 960 -10.19 18.10 -10.95
N GLY A 961 -9.34 17.15 -11.34
CA GLY A 961 -8.68 17.17 -12.66
C GLY A 961 -8.44 15.81 -13.29
N GLY A 962 -8.96 14.74 -12.70
CA GLY A 962 -8.78 13.37 -13.18
C GLY A 962 -9.72 12.99 -14.33
N VAL A 963 -9.39 11.87 -14.98
CA VAL A 963 -10.11 11.37 -16.16
C VAL A 963 -11.58 11.06 -15.87
N GLU A 964 -11.87 10.40 -14.76
CA GLU A 964 -13.18 9.83 -14.47
C GLU A 964 -14.23 10.89 -14.14
N ARG A 965 -13.91 11.81 -13.20
CA ARG A 965 -14.88 12.78 -12.69
C ARG A 965 -14.98 14.05 -13.53
N ILE A 966 -13.89 14.45 -14.19
CA ILE A 966 -13.78 15.80 -14.78
C ILE A 966 -13.42 15.72 -16.26
N MET A 967 -12.28 15.11 -16.61
CA MET A 967 -11.67 15.30 -17.94
C MET A 967 -12.31 14.45 -19.05
N ALA A 968 -12.85 13.27 -18.76
CA ALA A 968 -13.62 12.54 -19.77
C ALA A 968 -15.03 13.12 -19.94
N PRO A 969 -15.81 13.42 -18.87
CA PRO A 969 -17.15 14.00 -19.01
C PRO A 969 -17.20 15.34 -19.74
N ASN A 970 -16.17 16.19 -19.56
CA ASN A 970 -16.09 17.49 -20.25
C ASN A 970 -15.41 17.39 -21.64
N GLY A 971 -15.00 16.20 -22.07
CA GLY A 971 -14.39 15.94 -23.38
C GLY A 971 -12.92 16.34 -23.53
N GLN A 972 -12.23 16.76 -22.46
CA GLN A 972 -10.80 17.10 -22.52
C GLN A 972 -9.91 15.87 -22.71
N ALA A 973 -10.25 14.75 -22.08
CA ALA A 973 -9.62 13.45 -22.25
C ALA A 973 -10.53 12.55 -23.10
N GLN A 974 -10.16 12.35 -24.37
CA GLN A 974 -10.97 11.54 -25.29
C GLN A 974 -10.84 10.04 -25.02
N PHE A 975 -9.72 9.61 -24.41
CA PHE A 975 -9.51 8.22 -24.02
C PHE A 975 -9.03 8.10 -22.58
N ARG A 976 -9.51 7.05 -21.91
CA ARG A 976 -9.06 6.62 -20.58
C ARG A 976 -8.14 5.40 -20.73
N ALA A 977 -7.07 5.36 -19.96
CA ALA A 977 -6.17 4.22 -19.82
C ALA A 977 -5.91 3.92 -18.33
N ARG A 978 -5.54 2.69 -17.97
CA ARG A 978 -5.11 2.39 -16.59
C ARG A 978 -3.71 2.91 -16.32
N ASP A 979 -2.80 2.64 -17.26
CA ASP A 979 -1.39 2.97 -17.16
C ASP A 979 -0.84 3.46 -18.52
N ILE A 980 0.45 3.82 -18.52
CA ILE A 980 1.15 4.29 -19.71
C ILE A 980 1.24 3.22 -20.81
N SER A 981 1.27 1.94 -20.46
CA SER A 981 1.35 0.84 -21.43
C SER A 981 0.03 0.71 -22.19
N GLU A 982 -1.11 0.71 -21.49
CA GLU A 982 -2.44 0.71 -22.11
C GLU A 982 -2.66 2.00 -22.93
N ALA A 983 -2.17 3.14 -22.46
CA ALA A 983 -2.24 4.40 -23.21
C ALA A 983 -1.52 4.31 -24.57
N TYR A 984 -0.32 3.72 -24.63
CA TYR A 984 0.38 3.51 -25.89
C TYR A 984 -0.29 2.46 -26.78
N GLN A 985 -0.89 1.41 -26.23
CA GLN A 985 -1.67 0.46 -27.02
C GLN A 985 -2.85 1.16 -27.71
N LEU A 986 -3.55 2.04 -27.00
CA LEU A 986 -4.60 2.88 -27.55
C LEU A 986 -4.07 3.85 -28.61
N LEU A 987 -2.90 4.46 -28.37
CA LEU A 987 -2.29 5.39 -29.32
C LEU A 987 -1.82 4.70 -30.62
N PHE A 988 -1.17 3.53 -30.53
CA PHE A 988 -0.84 2.74 -31.73
C PHE A 988 -2.09 2.25 -32.46
N ARG A 989 -3.17 1.93 -31.73
CA ARG A 989 -4.47 1.64 -32.34
C ARG A 989 -5.04 2.86 -33.05
N HIS A 990 -4.92 4.06 -32.46
CA HIS A 990 -5.31 5.32 -33.09
C HIS A 990 -4.51 5.55 -34.39
N TYR A 991 -3.18 5.42 -34.36
CA TYR A 991 -2.35 5.55 -35.56
C TYR A 991 -2.71 4.54 -36.66
N ARG A 992 -3.10 3.32 -36.30
CA ARG A 992 -3.56 2.34 -37.30
C ARG A 992 -4.80 2.80 -38.07
N PHE A 993 -5.60 3.71 -37.51
CA PHE A 993 -6.76 4.30 -38.19
C PHE A 993 -6.44 5.63 -38.88
N THR A 994 -5.52 6.43 -38.34
CA THR A 994 -5.24 7.80 -38.82
C THR A 994 -4.06 7.90 -39.77
N SER A 995 -3.06 7.01 -39.67
CA SER A 995 -1.89 7.07 -40.53
C SER A 995 -2.17 6.56 -41.95
N ILE A 996 -1.76 7.36 -42.93
CA ILE A 996 -1.84 7.05 -44.35
C ILE A 996 -0.42 6.75 -44.83
N SER A 997 -0.20 5.62 -45.48
CA SER A 997 1.11 5.24 -46.03
C SER A 997 1.01 4.83 -47.50
N SER A 998 2.12 4.83 -48.23
CA SER A 998 2.17 4.36 -49.62
C SER A 998 1.74 2.90 -49.79
N ARG A 999 1.82 2.09 -48.73
CA ARG A 999 1.36 0.69 -48.69
C ARG A 999 -0.10 0.54 -48.26
N ARG A 1000 -0.69 1.55 -47.60
CA ARG A 1000 -2.10 1.58 -47.18
C ARG A 1000 -2.69 2.98 -47.39
N PRO A 1001 -3.34 3.23 -48.55
CA PRO A 1001 -3.90 4.55 -48.88
C PRO A 1001 -5.17 4.90 -48.09
N TYR A 1002 -5.72 3.96 -47.31
CA TYR A 1002 -6.86 4.17 -46.41
C TYR A 1002 -6.57 3.51 -45.05
N GLY A 1003 -7.03 4.13 -43.95
CA GLY A 1003 -7.01 3.51 -42.62
C GLY A 1003 -7.78 2.18 -42.62
N THR A 1004 -7.22 1.16 -41.97
CA THR A 1004 -7.78 -0.19 -41.96
C THR A 1004 -9.18 -0.19 -41.31
N LYS A 1005 -10.25 -0.45 -42.08
CA LYS A 1005 -11.49 -0.96 -41.48
C LYS A 1005 -11.15 -2.34 -40.93
N LEU A 1006 -11.12 -2.50 -39.60
CA LEU A 1006 -11.21 -3.83 -39.02
C LEU A 1006 -12.48 -4.47 -39.60
N ALA A 1007 -12.34 -5.61 -40.26
CA ALA A 1007 -13.48 -6.50 -40.39
C ALA A 1007 -13.98 -6.72 -38.97
N THR A 1008 -15.24 -6.39 -38.71
CA THR A 1008 -15.90 -6.64 -37.44
C THR A 1008 -15.92 -8.17 -37.24
N LEU A 1009 -14.82 -8.73 -36.76
CA LEU A 1009 -14.81 -10.06 -36.18
C LEU A 1009 -15.58 -9.91 -34.87
N LEU A 1010 -16.88 -10.14 -34.98
CA LEU A 1010 -17.69 -10.65 -33.88
C LEU A 1010 -16.87 -11.82 -33.29
N ALA A 1011 -16.31 -11.61 -32.10
CA ALA A 1011 -15.80 -12.69 -31.28
C ALA A 1011 -17.02 -13.48 -30.79
N LEU A 1012 -17.54 -14.33 -31.67
CA LEU A 1012 -18.27 -15.53 -31.33
C LEU A 1012 -17.29 -16.67 -31.65
N ASP A 1013 -16.97 -17.45 -30.62
CA ASP A 1013 -16.16 -18.67 -30.61
C ASP A 1013 -14.63 -18.53 -30.48
N ALA A 1014 -14.14 -18.45 -29.22
CA ALA A 1014 -13.05 -19.26 -28.66
C ALA A 1014 -12.95 -19.05 -27.14
#